data_AF-A0A559J9Y1-F1
#
_entry.id   AF-A0A559J9Y1-F1
#
_cell.length_a   1.000
_cell.length_b   1.000
_cell.length_c   1.000
_cell.angle_alpha   90.00
_cell.angle_beta   90.00
_cell.angle_gamma   90.00
#
_symmetry.space_group_name_H-M   'P 1'
#
loop_
_entity.id
_entity.type
_entity.pdbx_description
1 polymer ?
#
loop_
_entity_poly.entity_id
_entity_poly.type
_entity_poly.pdbx_seq_one_letter_code
_entity_poly.pdbx_strand_id
1 'polypeptide(L)'
;MKKTLSLFLLVSMLLTACFGGKEEVQPSKSPTETIINTSGVTVLDLKKKYGSDKDKALMPMYNVPRDKVFEFKFNSDVTGENDVITVHTDIKAEDKSRILTFVSPKDYQENKNTLEVKPSSAVLSTSDHLNGYDGWGNAPIYYVRINYDMDATTPTKLEKPIIVPFTVKSEVEVPTLKYNVGNDGRFKLTWDKVEGATEYKVYQRSKIVLLETKNLAVTGAEEGYIGPGPLLQATITETEFDDFLKNGNGGLVKGNDGRVVSQNQGVNGEYYVTAVKDGKESIFSNAASTITLSSQLPKELDGINNILYSTFDRASSLPTKIDVTLIDGSHSSRDVIYDTNVSIQEHGSTEIPAAIKGTAMKGAVYVENLTEADLKALAEATPKDSSTGFFAPENTTDYVPDPDLPTVIEAPSSSLEQDKGIEEAQKENTKQKVDEGNQQSVPVPEVIEDVKVNADTALEEYLAINMIDVQESISLKAFPEAQNFETISDVMQEVMYQNPLVMGLQGWGYDYKSLTLKLEYEESADAIKQKQQEVLAEANKIVADTIKPDMSAEQKYKAIYDYLNDHTKYDNAALENAEANNFRKIDPAFNDSFTTYGIMVKKVGVCASYASVYKMLSDLAGVETIVVTGDMNGVPHAWNKVKLDNGWVHVDSTNNATNSGIPYLLFYSSDEIAESLNFTMSKEFWKDEELSKFISKDGSKDYYVANGLEAKSSSEFGSTLSKQVQTGSTHIVIRLGAKIDRSDLVEEARKVISGLPKDKQEKASMGSLSNYVVVGL
;
A
#
# COMPACT_ATOMS: atom_id res chain seq x y z
N MET A 1 -16.93 -15.06 59.64
CA MET A 1 -17.98 -16.11 59.67
C MET A 1 -17.60 -17.16 58.61
N LYS A 2 -16.79 -18.18 58.96
CA LYS A 2 -17.20 -19.56 59.30
C LYS A 2 -18.09 -20.25 58.25
N LYS A 3 -17.48 -21.04 57.34
CA LYS A 3 -17.58 -22.52 57.20
C LYS A 3 -17.06 -22.94 55.80
N THR A 4 -15.87 -23.54 55.65
CA THR A 4 -15.55 -25.01 55.62
C THR A 4 -16.26 -25.77 54.49
N LEU A 5 -15.68 -26.73 53.75
CA LEU A 5 -14.35 -27.36 53.62
C LEU A 5 -14.50 -28.43 52.49
N SER A 6 -13.37 -28.90 51.95
CA SER A 6 -13.13 -30.27 51.43
C SER A 6 -13.29 -30.56 49.92
N LEU A 7 -12.18 -30.39 49.20
CA LEU A 7 -11.29 -31.45 48.68
C LEU A 7 -11.91 -32.86 48.48
N PHE A 8 -11.72 -33.47 47.30
CA PHE A 8 -10.98 -34.74 47.16
C PHE A 8 -10.64 -35.05 45.69
N LEU A 9 -9.43 -35.57 45.52
CA LEU A 9 -8.82 -36.08 44.30
C LEU A 9 -8.58 -37.57 44.55
N LEU A 10 -9.07 -38.49 43.71
CA LEU A 10 -8.52 -39.86 43.64
C LEU A 10 -9.00 -40.68 42.43
N VAL A 11 -7.98 -41.26 41.80
CA VAL A 11 -7.94 -42.30 40.77
C VAL A 11 -8.45 -43.64 41.30
N SER A 12 -9.17 -44.45 40.49
CA SER A 12 -8.97 -45.92 40.39
C SER A 12 -9.89 -46.62 39.35
N MET A 13 -9.20 -47.24 38.38
CA MET A 13 -9.36 -48.57 37.77
C MET A 13 -10.68 -49.38 37.83
N LEU A 14 -11.08 -49.83 36.62
CA LEU A 14 -11.43 -51.20 36.16
C LEU A 14 -12.38 -52.08 36.99
N LEU A 15 -13.43 -52.58 36.32
CA LEU A 15 -13.64 -54.02 36.16
C LEU A 15 -14.60 -54.36 35.00
N THR A 16 -14.08 -55.27 34.19
CA THR A 16 -14.55 -56.02 33.02
C THR A 16 -15.64 -57.06 33.30
N ALA A 17 -16.37 -57.47 32.25
CA ALA A 17 -16.64 -58.86 31.80
C ALA A 17 -18.01 -58.94 31.09
N CYS A 18 -18.30 -59.72 30.05
CA CYS A 18 -17.65 -60.63 29.06
C CYS A 18 -18.80 -60.94 28.06
N PHE A 19 -18.67 -61.26 26.77
CA PHE A 19 -18.02 -62.36 26.01
C PHE A 19 -18.33 -62.02 24.53
N GLY A 20 -17.60 -62.35 23.47
CA GLY A 20 -16.47 -63.25 23.22
C GLY A 20 -16.49 -63.60 21.71
N GLY A 21 -15.32 -63.75 21.09
CA GLY A 21 -15.17 -64.25 19.71
C GLY A 21 -13.95 -63.69 19.00
N LYS A 22 -12.83 -64.43 19.05
CA LYS A 22 -11.58 -64.16 18.34
C LYS A 22 -11.62 -64.75 16.93
N GLU A 23 -11.15 -64.00 15.94
CA GLU A 23 -10.42 -64.52 14.78
C GLU A 23 -9.40 -63.46 14.31
N GLU A 24 -8.15 -63.88 14.13
CA GLU A 24 -7.01 -63.07 13.67
C GLU A 24 -7.12 -62.79 12.16
N VAL A 25 -7.05 -61.52 11.74
CA VAL A 25 -6.82 -61.13 10.33
C VAL A 25 -5.90 -59.90 10.26
N GLN A 26 -4.97 -59.97 9.32
CA GLN A 26 -3.91 -59.01 8.94
C GLN A 26 -4.36 -57.53 8.81
N PRO A 27 -3.44 -56.55 8.92
CA PRO A 27 -3.75 -55.15 8.67
C PRO A 27 -3.96 -54.92 7.16
N SER A 28 -5.21 -54.76 6.74
CA SER A 28 -5.55 -54.37 5.36
C SER A 28 -5.76 -52.87 5.25
N LYS A 29 -4.99 -52.27 4.33
CA LYS A 29 -5.30 -51.13 3.44
C LYS A 29 -6.03 -49.92 4.05
N SER A 30 -5.33 -48.79 3.99
CA SER A 30 -5.86 -47.43 4.05
C SER A 30 -7.15 -47.29 3.24
N PRO A 31 -8.14 -46.51 3.71
CA PRO A 31 -9.34 -46.23 2.92
C PRO A 31 -8.91 -45.46 1.69
N THR A 32 -9.14 -46.09 0.54
CA THR A 32 -9.07 -45.53 -0.80
C THR A 32 -9.70 -44.15 -0.82
N GLU A 33 -8.94 -43.18 -1.32
CA GLU A 33 -9.45 -41.87 -1.75
C GLU A 33 -10.73 -42.09 -2.55
N THR A 34 -11.82 -41.57 -2.01
CA THR A 34 -13.03 -41.42 -2.80
C THR A 34 -12.74 -40.27 -3.74
N ILE A 35 -12.34 -40.59 -4.97
CA ILE A 35 -12.25 -39.62 -6.06
C ILE A 35 -13.67 -39.09 -6.26
N ILE A 36 -13.97 -37.96 -5.63
CA ILE A 36 -15.13 -37.16 -6.00
C ILE A 36 -14.76 -36.58 -7.36
N ASN A 37 -15.34 -37.19 -8.39
CA ASN A 37 -15.25 -36.70 -9.75
C ASN A 37 -16.19 -35.47 -9.84
N THR A 38 -15.77 -34.32 -9.32
CA THR A 38 -16.36 -33.05 -9.72
C THR A 38 -15.82 -32.73 -11.10
N SER A 39 -16.68 -32.62 -12.10
CA SER A 39 -16.37 -31.90 -13.34
C SER A 39 -16.11 -30.43 -13.00
N GLY A 40 -14.96 -30.15 -12.39
CA GLY A 40 -14.56 -28.84 -11.88
C GLY A 40 -13.93 -27.98 -12.98
N VAL A 41 -14.10 -26.67 -12.85
CA VAL A 41 -13.39 -25.68 -13.66
C VAL A 41 -11.90 -25.85 -13.41
N THR A 42 -11.11 -25.99 -14.49
CA THR A 42 -9.64 -26.04 -14.39
C THR A 42 -9.04 -24.64 -14.54
N VAL A 43 -7.77 -24.47 -14.17
CA VAL A 43 -7.04 -23.22 -14.44
C VAL A 43 -7.03 -22.91 -15.95
N LEU A 44 -6.96 -23.93 -16.81
CA LEU A 44 -7.07 -23.75 -18.27
C LEU A 44 -8.42 -23.15 -18.68
N ASP A 45 -9.52 -23.54 -18.01
CA ASP A 45 -10.84 -23.01 -18.31
C ASP A 45 -10.95 -21.53 -17.90
N LEU A 46 -10.34 -21.13 -16.79
CA LEU A 46 -10.18 -19.71 -16.44
C LEU A 46 -9.35 -18.97 -17.49
N LYS A 47 -8.21 -19.52 -17.92
CA LYS A 47 -7.38 -18.88 -18.96
C LYS A 47 -8.16 -18.70 -20.27
N LYS A 48 -8.97 -19.68 -20.68
CA LYS A 48 -9.86 -19.55 -21.84
C LYS A 48 -10.93 -18.47 -21.65
N LYS A 49 -11.51 -18.34 -20.44
CA LYS A 49 -12.50 -17.28 -20.11
C LYS A 49 -11.93 -15.88 -20.39
N TYR A 50 -10.67 -15.65 -20.05
CA TYR A 50 -9.97 -14.38 -20.29
C TYR A 50 -9.17 -14.32 -21.61
N GLY A 51 -9.14 -15.41 -22.38
CA GLY A 51 -8.39 -15.50 -23.63
C GLY A 51 -6.87 -15.56 -23.47
N SER A 52 -6.35 -15.82 -22.25
CA SER A 52 -4.92 -15.96 -21.95
C SER A 52 -4.37 -17.37 -22.15
N ASP A 53 -5.19 -18.33 -22.63
CA ASP A 53 -4.77 -19.69 -22.98
C ASP A 53 -3.82 -19.71 -24.19
N LYS A 54 -3.82 -18.63 -24.98
CA LYS A 54 -2.99 -18.44 -26.18
C LYS A 54 -1.78 -17.55 -25.95
N ASP A 55 -1.67 -16.91 -24.79
CA ASP A 55 -0.56 -16.01 -24.49
C ASP A 55 0.76 -16.80 -24.53
N LYS A 56 1.74 -16.28 -25.27
CA LYS A 56 3.08 -16.85 -25.32
C LYS A 56 3.89 -16.29 -24.17
N ALA A 57 4.39 -17.18 -23.32
CA ALA A 57 5.21 -16.81 -22.17
C ALA A 57 6.47 -17.67 -22.12
N LEU A 58 7.52 -17.11 -21.53
CA LEU A 58 8.72 -17.83 -21.14
C LEU A 58 8.98 -17.50 -19.66
N MET A 59 9.12 -18.53 -18.83
CA MET A 59 9.42 -18.33 -17.41
C MET A 59 10.78 -17.61 -17.25
N PRO A 60 11.00 -16.89 -16.14
CA PRO A 60 12.25 -16.18 -15.88
C PRO A 60 13.51 -17.04 -15.88
N MET A 61 14.65 -16.46 -16.25
CA MET A 61 15.97 -17.09 -16.16
C MET A 61 16.79 -16.45 -15.03
N TYR A 62 16.76 -17.03 -13.84
CA TYR A 62 17.44 -16.43 -12.68
C TYR A 62 18.93 -16.76 -12.61
N ASN A 63 19.68 -15.94 -11.89
CA ASN A 63 21.07 -16.22 -11.52
C ASN A 63 21.97 -16.59 -12.72
N VAL A 64 21.80 -15.92 -13.85
CA VAL A 64 22.66 -16.12 -15.02
C VAL A 64 24.06 -15.58 -14.75
N PRO A 65 25.11 -16.09 -15.43
CA PRO A 65 26.44 -15.48 -15.36
C PRO A 65 26.41 -13.98 -15.68
N ARG A 66 27.29 -13.18 -15.05
CA ARG A 66 27.30 -11.71 -15.18
C ARG A 66 27.52 -11.25 -16.63
N ASP A 67 28.24 -12.03 -17.42
CA ASP A 67 28.57 -11.81 -18.82
C ASP A 67 27.73 -12.70 -19.77
N LYS A 68 26.61 -13.26 -19.29
CA LYS A 68 25.74 -14.15 -20.06
C LYS A 68 25.39 -13.54 -21.42
N VAL A 69 25.77 -14.27 -22.47
CA VAL A 69 25.29 -14.09 -23.84
C VAL A 69 24.06 -14.98 -24.00
N PHE A 70 22.92 -14.37 -24.30
CA PHE A 70 21.70 -15.12 -24.59
C PHE A 70 21.65 -15.52 -26.05
N GLU A 71 21.15 -16.71 -26.35
CA GLU A 71 20.95 -17.20 -27.71
C GLU A 71 19.47 -17.53 -27.96
N PHE A 72 18.78 -16.72 -28.76
CA PHE A 72 17.38 -16.94 -29.12
C PHE A 72 17.27 -17.41 -30.56
N LYS A 73 16.70 -18.60 -30.76
CA LYS A 73 16.52 -19.21 -32.09
C LYS A 73 15.14 -18.90 -32.65
N PHE A 74 15.11 -18.39 -33.87
CA PHE A 74 13.90 -18.17 -34.65
C PHE A 74 13.76 -19.19 -35.78
N ASN A 75 12.54 -19.64 -36.06
CA ASN A 75 12.26 -20.48 -37.23
C ASN A 75 12.25 -19.67 -38.54
N SER A 76 12.18 -18.35 -38.46
CA SER A 76 12.27 -17.41 -39.58
C SER A 76 13.57 -16.61 -39.60
N ASP A 77 13.95 -16.11 -40.78
CA ASP A 77 15.05 -15.14 -40.92
C ASP A 77 14.57 -13.72 -40.54
N VAL A 78 14.99 -13.25 -39.37
CA VAL A 78 14.61 -11.95 -38.78
C VAL A 78 15.69 -10.87 -38.96
N THR A 79 16.73 -11.12 -39.75
CA THR A 79 17.90 -10.23 -39.87
C THR A 79 17.60 -8.85 -40.48
N GLY A 80 16.47 -8.70 -41.17
CA GLY A 80 16.00 -7.43 -41.73
C GLY A 80 15.04 -6.64 -40.83
N GLU A 81 14.66 -7.19 -39.68
CA GLU A 81 13.67 -6.60 -38.78
C GLU A 81 14.32 -5.76 -37.68
N ASN A 82 13.65 -4.67 -37.29
CA ASN A 82 14.09 -3.82 -36.19
C ASN A 82 13.51 -4.30 -34.84
N ASP A 83 14.28 -4.07 -33.78
CA ASP A 83 13.88 -4.33 -32.39
C ASP A 83 13.34 -5.75 -32.19
N VAL A 84 13.96 -6.74 -32.83
CA VAL A 84 13.56 -8.15 -32.68
C VAL A 84 13.64 -8.57 -31.21
N ILE A 85 14.75 -8.19 -30.57
CA ILE A 85 14.99 -8.36 -29.14
C ILE A 85 15.57 -7.08 -28.57
N THR A 86 15.06 -6.65 -27.43
CA THR A 86 15.58 -5.53 -26.64
C THR A 86 15.71 -5.96 -25.18
N VAL A 87 16.53 -5.25 -24.40
CA VAL A 87 16.68 -5.50 -22.96
C VAL A 87 16.34 -4.24 -22.19
N HIS A 88 15.63 -4.42 -21.08
CA HIS A 88 15.05 -3.35 -20.29
C HIS A 88 15.33 -3.57 -18.79
N THR A 89 15.24 -2.49 -18.03
CA THR A 89 15.34 -2.51 -16.56
C THR A 89 13.99 -2.47 -15.85
N ASP A 90 12.90 -2.37 -16.62
CA ASP A 90 11.52 -2.29 -16.13
C ASP A 90 10.62 -3.27 -16.89
N ILE A 91 9.65 -3.85 -16.19
CA ILE A 91 8.78 -4.90 -16.70
C ILE A 91 7.87 -4.44 -17.84
N LYS A 92 7.43 -3.17 -17.85
CA LYS A 92 6.62 -2.59 -18.93
C LYS A 92 7.40 -2.61 -20.25
N ALA A 93 8.73 -2.70 -20.16
CA ALA A 93 9.67 -2.79 -21.27
C ALA A 93 9.45 -1.69 -22.32
N GLU A 94 9.09 -0.49 -21.85
CA GLU A 94 8.97 0.71 -22.68
C GLU A 94 10.35 1.18 -23.16
N ASP A 95 10.37 2.00 -24.22
CA ASP A 95 11.63 2.48 -24.81
C ASP A 95 12.50 3.26 -23.81
N LYS A 96 11.90 3.91 -22.80
CA LYS A 96 12.64 4.65 -21.77
C LYS A 96 13.46 3.75 -20.85
N SER A 97 13.02 2.51 -20.61
CA SER A 97 13.74 1.55 -19.78
C SER A 97 14.75 0.70 -20.57
N ARG A 98 14.80 0.89 -21.90
CA ARG A 98 15.70 0.16 -22.78
C ARG A 98 17.15 0.48 -22.46
N ILE A 99 17.95 -0.57 -22.25
CA ILE A 99 19.39 -0.46 -22.05
C ILE A 99 20.16 -0.78 -23.33
N LEU A 100 21.41 -0.31 -23.39
CA LEU A 100 22.27 -0.55 -24.54
C LEU A 100 22.76 -2.00 -24.57
N THR A 101 22.48 -2.71 -25.66
CA THR A 101 22.88 -4.11 -25.86
C THR A 101 23.39 -4.34 -27.27
N PHE A 102 24.26 -5.34 -27.43
CA PHE A 102 24.61 -5.87 -28.74
C PHE A 102 23.65 -7.01 -29.09
N VAL A 103 22.89 -6.84 -30.18
CA VAL A 103 22.00 -7.87 -30.73
C VAL A 103 22.44 -8.18 -32.15
N SER A 104 22.87 -9.41 -32.41
CA SER A 104 23.39 -9.80 -33.72
C SER A 104 23.20 -11.30 -33.98
N PRO A 105 23.13 -11.75 -35.25
CA PRO A 105 23.17 -13.18 -35.55
C PRO A 105 24.43 -13.86 -35.00
N LYS A 106 24.28 -15.08 -34.49
CA LYS A 106 25.38 -15.92 -33.98
C LYS A 106 26.42 -16.21 -35.06
N ASP A 107 25.95 -16.53 -36.27
CA ASP A 107 26.77 -16.62 -37.48
C ASP A 107 25.97 -16.03 -38.65
N TYR A 108 26.59 -15.14 -39.42
CA TYR A 108 26.00 -14.52 -40.61
C TYR A 108 25.83 -15.49 -41.80
N GLN A 109 26.32 -16.73 -41.70
CA GLN A 109 26.19 -17.77 -42.73
C GLN A 109 25.18 -18.86 -42.32
N GLU A 110 25.57 -19.84 -41.50
CA GLU A 110 24.77 -21.04 -41.25
C GLU A 110 23.73 -20.88 -40.12
N ASN A 111 23.99 -19.98 -39.15
CA ASN A 111 23.13 -19.77 -37.97
C ASN A 111 22.52 -18.36 -37.89
N LYS A 112 22.17 -17.78 -39.05
CA LYS A 112 21.65 -16.41 -39.12
C LYS A 112 20.32 -16.19 -38.38
N ASN A 113 19.58 -17.27 -38.11
CA ASN A 113 18.30 -17.23 -37.41
C ASN A 113 18.45 -17.37 -35.88
N THR A 114 19.66 -17.52 -35.35
CA THR A 114 19.92 -17.48 -33.90
C THR A 114 20.52 -16.13 -33.57
N LEU A 115 19.84 -15.32 -32.75
CA LEU A 115 20.32 -14.02 -32.31
C LEU A 115 21.04 -14.14 -30.96
N GLU A 116 22.25 -13.61 -30.91
CA GLU A 116 22.99 -13.37 -29.67
C GLU A 116 22.60 -12.02 -29.08
N VAL A 117 22.36 -11.99 -27.76
CA VAL A 117 22.09 -10.76 -27.00
C VAL A 117 23.12 -10.66 -25.87
N LYS A 118 23.89 -9.56 -25.87
CA LYS A 118 25.01 -9.32 -24.95
C LYS A 118 24.95 -7.91 -24.35
N PRO A 119 25.44 -7.72 -23.11
CA PRO A 119 25.51 -6.40 -22.51
C PRO A 119 26.48 -5.50 -23.28
N SER A 120 26.12 -4.23 -23.48
CA SER A 120 27.06 -3.22 -24.00
C SER A 120 27.66 -2.34 -22.92
N SER A 121 26.93 -2.12 -21.83
CA SER A 121 27.35 -1.29 -20.69
C SER A 121 26.69 -1.80 -19.41
N ALA A 122 27.42 -1.80 -18.31
CA ALA A 122 26.89 -2.17 -17.01
C ALA A 122 25.86 -1.15 -16.51
N VAL A 123 24.73 -1.64 -16.01
CA VAL A 123 23.66 -0.85 -15.40
C VAL A 123 23.87 -0.78 -13.88
N LEU A 124 23.56 0.37 -13.26
CA LEU A 124 23.78 0.61 -11.82
C LEU A 124 25.19 0.19 -11.38
N SER A 125 26.22 0.64 -12.09
CA SER A 125 27.63 0.38 -11.76
C SER A 125 28.26 1.54 -10.98
N THR A 126 29.14 1.23 -10.02
CA THR A 126 29.87 2.22 -9.23
C THR A 126 31.22 1.67 -8.77
N SER A 127 32.22 2.55 -8.58
CA SER A 127 33.52 2.14 -8.03
C SER A 127 33.48 1.76 -6.55
N ASP A 128 32.43 2.18 -5.84
CA ASP A 128 32.27 1.91 -4.41
C ASP A 128 31.73 0.49 -4.12
N HIS A 129 31.36 -0.25 -5.16
CA HIS A 129 30.78 -1.59 -5.09
C HIS A 129 31.79 -2.62 -5.58
N LEU A 130 31.93 -3.76 -4.89
CA LEU A 130 32.99 -4.73 -5.18
C LEU A 130 32.92 -5.33 -6.59
N ASN A 131 31.73 -5.43 -7.18
CA ASN A 131 31.55 -5.96 -8.54
C ASN A 131 31.72 -4.91 -9.67
N GLY A 132 32.02 -3.65 -9.34
CA GLY A 132 32.41 -2.62 -10.30
C GLY A 132 31.48 -2.42 -11.52
N TYR A 133 32.03 -2.58 -12.73
CA TYR A 133 31.43 -2.22 -14.03
C TYR A 133 31.27 -3.43 -14.98
N ASP A 134 31.25 -4.65 -14.46
CA ASP A 134 31.33 -5.86 -15.29
C ASP A 134 29.97 -6.34 -15.83
N GLY A 135 29.97 -6.81 -17.08
CA GLY A 135 28.83 -7.51 -17.69
C GLY A 135 27.55 -6.67 -17.77
N TRP A 136 26.43 -7.28 -17.38
CA TRP A 136 25.13 -6.59 -17.33
C TRP A 136 25.04 -5.50 -16.25
N GLY A 137 25.87 -5.55 -15.20
CA GLY A 137 25.89 -4.59 -14.09
C GLY A 137 25.32 -5.14 -12.79
N ASN A 138 24.66 -4.29 -12.00
CA ASN A 138 24.19 -4.60 -10.64
C ASN A 138 22.71 -4.27 -10.40
N ALA A 139 21.92 -4.00 -11.45
CA ALA A 139 20.48 -3.84 -11.28
C ALA A 139 19.83 -5.12 -10.73
N PRO A 140 18.76 -4.99 -9.91
CA PRO A 140 18.17 -6.13 -9.23
C PRO A 140 17.57 -7.16 -10.20
N ILE A 141 16.96 -6.69 -11.30
CA ILE A 141 16.36 -7.53 -12.34
C ILE A 141 16.41 -6.82 -13.69
N TYR A 142 16.44 -7.59 -14.77
CA TYR A 142 16.39 -7.14 -16.15
C TYR A 142 15.32 -7.92 -16.92
N TYR A 143 14.91 -7.39 -18.07
CA TYR A 143 13.83 -7.96 -18.87
C TYR A 143 14.23 -8.06 -20.34
N VAL A 144 14.29 -9.28 -20.87
CA VAL A 144 14.41 -9.49 -22.32
C VAL A 144 13.03 -9.36 -22.94
N ARG A 145 12.86 -8.40 -23.84
CA ARG A 145 11.64 -8.20 -24.63
C ARG A 145 11.82 -8.81 -26.01
N ILE A 146 10.99 -9.78 -26.38
CA ILE A 146 10.99 -10.44 -27.69
C ILE A 146 9.73 -10.01 -28.44
N ASN A 147 9.90 -9.32 -29.56
CA ASN A 147 8.79 -8.73 -30.32
C ASN A 147 8.27 -9.62 -31.47
N TYR A 148 8.96 -10.72 -31.79
CA TYR A 148 8.61 -11.60 -32.91
C TYR A 148 8.41 -13.04 -32.46
N ASP A 149 7.52 -13.74 -33.14
CA ASP A 149 7.21 -15.13 -32.87
C ASP A 149 8.39 -16.03 -33.28
N MET A 150 9.07 -16.61 -32.28
CA MET A 150 10.19 -17.52 -32.49
C MET A 150 9.80 -18.80 -33.24
N ASP A 151 8.54 -19.23 -33.16
CA ASP A 151 8.07 -20.47 -33.77
C ASP A 151 7.56 -20.30 -35.21
N ALA A 152 7.26 -19.05 -35.61
CA ALA A 152 6.73 -18.76 -36.93
C ALA A 152 7.78 -19.01 -38.03
N THR A 153 7.34 -19.59 -39.15
CA THR A 153 8.21 -19.85 -40.32
C THR A 153 8.48 -18.60 -41.16
N THR A 154 7.79 -17.50 -40.86
CA THR A 154 7.99 -16.18 -41.45
C THR A 154 8.05 -15.14 -40.34
N PRO A 155 8.84 -14.05 -40.48
CA PRO A 155 8.94 -13.02 -39.45
C PRO A 155 7.57 -12.46 -39.12
N THR A 156 7.06 -12.78 -37.93
CA THR A 156 5.71 -12.43 -37.50
C THR A 156 5.81 -11.67 -36.20
N LYS A 157 5.47 -10.38 -36.23
CA LYS A 157 5.45 -9.54 -35.03
C LYS A 157 4.33 -10.00 -34.10
N LEU A 158 4.62 -10.13 -32.82
CA LEU A 158 3.63 -10.50 -31.81
C LEU A 158 2.73 -9.30 -31.49
N GLU A 159 1.45 -9.56 -31.22
CA GLU A 159 0.53 -8.53 -30.70
C GLU A 159 0.93 -8.10 -29.30
N LYS A 160 1.30 -9.07 -28.45
CA LYS A 160 1.90 -8.85 -27.13
C LYS A 160 3.33 -9.42 -27.14
N PRO A 161 4.36 -8.64 -26.82
CA PRO A 161 5.72 -9.15 -26.76
C PRO A 161 5.87 -10.18 -25.63
N ILE A 162 6.82 -11.10 -25.78
CA ILE A 162 7.22 -11.98 -24.69
C ILE A 162 8.22 -11.20 -23.82
N ILE A 163 7.91 -11.01 -22.54
CA ILE A 163 8.79 -10.38 -21.57
C ILE A 163 9.36 -11.47 -20.68
N VAL A 164 10.69 -11.58 -20.65
CA VAL A 164 11.41 -12.63 -19.91
C VAL A 164 12.30 -11.98 -18.86
N PRO A 165 11.92 -12.05 -17.58
CA PRO A 165 12.76 -11.56 -16.51
C PRO A 165 14.04 -12.39 -16.38
N PHE A 166 15.16 -11.76 -16.05
CA PHE A 166 16.39 -12.44 -15.67
C PHE A 166 17.15 -11.66 -14.61
N THR A 167 17.87 -12.39 -13.76
CA THR A 167 18.77 -11.81 -12.75
C THR A 167 20.18 -12.28 -13.01
N VAL A 168 21.16 -11.41 -12.77
CA VAL A 168 22.57 -11.84 -12.75
C VAL A 168 22.87 -12.51 -11.42
N LYS A 169 23.72 -13.55 -11.45
CA LYS A 169 24.08 -14.28 -10.24
C LYS A 169 24.79 -13.36 -9.25
N SER A 170 24.17 -13.21 -8.09
CA SER A 170 24.78 -12.61 -6.91
C SER A 170 25.59 -13.66 -6.16
N GLU A 171 26.72 -13.29 -5.55
CA GLU A 171 27.49 -14.24 -4.72
C GLU A 171 27.00 -14.30 -3.27
N VAL A 172 26.19 -13.32 -2.87
CA VAL A 172 25.55 -13.18 -1.58
C VAL A 172 24.06 -12.93 -1.82
N GLU A 173 23.20 -13.43 -0.96
CA GLU A 173 21.78 -13.14 -0.97
C GLU A 173 21.56 -11.61 -0.98
N VAL A 174 20.60 -11.17 -1.79
CA VAL A 174 20.32 -9.74 -2.01
C VAL A 174 19.23 -9.32 -1.01
N PRO A 175 19.47 -8.34 -0.14
CA PRO A 175 18.44 -7.87 0.79
C PRO A 175 17.23 -7.29 0.05
N THR A 176 16.02 -7.60 0.51
CA THR A 176 14.81 -6.92 0.09
C THR A 176 14.67 -5.60 0.86
N LEU A 177 14.89 -4.47 0.18
CA LEU A 177 14.86 -3.15 0.78
C LEU A 177 13.42 -2.65 0.92
N LYS A 178 13.03 -2.35 2.15
CA LYS A 178 11.75 -1.75 2.52
C LYS A 178 12.02 -0.36 3.11
N TYR A 179 10.97 0.43 3.24
CA TYR A 179 11.02 1.68 3.99
C TYR A 179 9.82 1.79 4.92
N ASN A 180 9.95 2.65 5.92
CA ASN A 180 8.86 3.01 6.81
C ASN A 180 8.90 4.50 7.09
N VAL A 181 7.71 5.09 7.19
CA VAL A 181 7.52 6.44 7.73
C VAL A 181 6.90 6.26 9.12
N GLY A 182 7.61 6.69 10.16
CA GLY A 182 7.10 6.63 11.53
C GLY A 182 5.92 7.59 11.75
N ASN A 183 5.19 7.41 12.85
CA ASN A 183 4.11 8.33 13.25
C ASN A 183 4.60 9.78 13.46
N ASP A 184 5.89 9.96 13.69
CA ASP A 184 6.57 11.25 13.75
C ASP A 184 7.07 11.73 12.38
N GLY A 185 6.57 11.16 11.29
CA GLY A 185 6.89 11.51 9.91
C GLY A 185 8.33 11.20 9.49
N ARG A 186 9.11 10.44 10.29
CA ARG A 186 10.51 10.14 9.96
C ARG A 186 10.65 8.96 9.00
N PHE A 187 11.42 9.17 7.94
CA PHE A 187 11.77 8.13 6.98
C PHE A 187 12.88 7.23 7.53
N LYS A 188 12.69 5.92 7.41
CA LYS A 188 13.65 4.89 7.81
C LYS A 188 13.70 3.81 6.75
N LEU A 189 14.90 3.36 6.39
CA LEU A 189 15.11 2.16 5.58
C LEU A 189 15.17 0.93 6.48
N THR A 190 14.61 -0.18 6.01
CA THR A 190 14.64 -1.48 6.72
C THR A 190 14.80 -2.61 5.71
N TRP A 191 15.46 -3.69 6.07
CA TRP A 191 15.56 -4.88 5.21
C TRP A 191 15.64 -6.15 6.04
N ASP A 192 15.42 -7.28 5.39
CA ASP A 192 15.51 -8.58 6.05
C ASP A 192 16.98 -8.99 6.23
N LYS A 193 17.25 -9.71 7.33
CA LYS A 193 18.62 -10.10 7.69
C LYS A 193 19.10 -11.23 6.78
N VAL A 194 20.19 -11.00 6.06
CA VAL A 194 20.90 -12.02 5.29
C VAL A 194 21.74 -12.91 6.20
N GLU A 195 21.58 -14.23 6.08
CA GLU A 195 22.28 -15.18 6.95
C GLU A 195 23.80 -15.17 6.72
N GLY A 196 24.56 -14.85 7.78
CA GLY A 196 26.01 -14.79 7.75
C GLY A 196 26.60 -13.51 7.17
N ALA A 197 25.77 -12.51 6.80
CA ALA A 197 26.28 -11.19 6.45
C ALA A 197 26.98 -10.53 7.65
N THR A 198 28.16 -9.96 7.41
CA THR A 198 28.95 -9.27 8.43
C THR A 198 28.65 -7.79 8.51
N GLU A 199 28.25 -7.19 7.40
CA GLU A 199 27.85 -5.78 7.28
C GLU A 199 26.92 -5.59 6.07
N TYR A 200 26.24 -4.46 6.06
CA TYR A 200 25.43 -3.95 4.97
C TYR A 200 25.98 -2.61 4.52
N LYS A 201 25.87 -2.34 3.22
CA LYS A 201 26.21 -1.04 2.65
C LYS A 201 24.96 -0.37 2.11
N VAL A 202 24.72 0.86 2.54
CA VAL A 202 23.64 1.72 2.07
C VAL A 202 24.20 2.64 1.00
N TYR A 203 23.59 2.64 -0.17
CA TYR A 203 23.95 3.47 -1.31
C TYR A 203 22.84 4.46 -1.65
N GLN A 204 23.22 5.59 -2.25
CA GLN A 204 22.29 6.65 -2.64
C GLN A 204 22.53 7.09 -4.09
N ARG A 205 21.44 7.26 -4.85
CA ARG A 205 21.41 8.01 -6.12
C ARG A 205 20.56 9.26 -5.93
N SER A 206 21.11 10.43 -6.18
CA SER A 206 20.38 11.70 -6.10
C SER A 206 20.85 12.68 -7.15
N LYS A 207 19.98 13.62 -7.54
CA LYS A 207 20.38 14.79 -8.34
C LYS A 207 20.86 15.89 -7.39
N ILE A 208 22.16 16.18 -7.44
CA ILE A 208 22.74 17.29 -6.67
C ILE A 208 22.68 18.55 -7.53
N VAL A 209 21.84 19.50 -7.14
CA VAL A 209 21.78 20.84 -7.74
C VAL A 209 22.32 21.84 -6.72
N LEU A 210 23.29 22.66 -7.14
CA LEU A 210 23.92 23.65 -6.28
C LEU A 210 22.85 24.64 -5.76
N LEU A 211 22.78 24.84 -4.44
CA LEU A 211 21.84 25.73 -3.74
C LEU A 211 20.36 25.29 -3.72
N GLU A 212 20.01 24.13 -4.28
CA GLU A 212 18.67 23.58 -4.23
C GLU A 212 18.65 22.38 -3.28
N THR A 213 17.80 22.44 -2.24
CA THR A 213 17.70 21.39 -1.20
C THR A 213 16.45 20.53 -1.37
N LYS A 214 15.84 20.57 -2.56
CA LYS A 214 14.63 19.80 -2.89
C LYS A 214 15.00 18.38 -3.27
N ASN A 215 14.14 17.45 -2.87
CA ASN A 215 14.21 16.08 -3.33
C ASN A 215 13.85 16.02 -4.83
N LEU A 216 14.78 15.63 -5.68
CA LEU A 216 14.62 15.64 -7.15
C LEU A 216 14.69 14.23 -7.72
N ALA A 217 13.77 13.92 -8.64
CA ALA A 217 13.67 12.60 -9.24
C ALA A 217 14.95 12.23 -10.01
N VAL A 218 15.47 11.05 -9.72
CA VAL A 218 16.50 10.38 -10.53
C VAL A 218 15.82 9.42 -11.52
N THR A 219 16.56 9.03 -12.55
CA THR A 219 16.11 8.01 -13.50
C THR A 219 16.10 6.64 -12.82
N GLY A 220 14.92 6.08 -12.60
CA GLY A 220 14.74 4.76 -11.99
C GLY A 220 14.74 3.62 -13.00
N ALA A 221 14.14 2.49 -12.62
CA ALA A 221 13.96 1.31 -13.48
C ALA A 221 13.24 1.64 -14.80
N GLU A 222 12.14 2.41 -14.74
CA GLU A 222 11.35 2.85 -15.90
C GLU A 222 12.16 3.70 -16.91
N GLU A 223 13.30 4.24 -16.49
CA GLU A 223 14.15 5.14 -17.28
C GLU A 223 15.58 4.60 -17.48
N GLY A 224 15.78 3.29 -17.36
CA GLY A 224 17.06 2.64 -17.71
C GLY A 224 18.19 2.93 -16.71
N TYR A 225 17.88 3.50 -15.55
CA TYR A 225 18.84 4.02 -14.59
C TYR A 225 19.87 5.01 -15.18
N ILE A 226 19.50 5.77 -16.22
CA ILE A 226 20.41 6.66 -16.97
C ILE A 226 21.01 7.76 -16.07
N GLY A 227 22.32 7.74 -15.84
CA GLY A 227 23.01 8.80 -15.11
C GLY A 227 24.10 8.27 -14.19
N PRO A 228 24.48 9.00 -13.13
CA PRO A 228 25.48 8.52 -12.17
C PRO A 228 24.96 7.28 -11.43
N GLY A 229 25.87 6.33 -11.17
CA GLY A 229 25.61 5.17 -10.34
C GLY A 229 25.44 5.54 -8.86
N PRO A 230 24.99 4.59 -8.02
CA PRO A 230 24.87 4.80 -6.59
C PRO A 230 26.21 5.12 -5.91
N LEU A 231 26.21 6.05 -4.97
CA LEU A 231 27.35 6.39 -4.13
C LEU A 231 27.20 5.77 -2.74
N LEU A 232 28.29 5.29 -2.15
CA LEU A 232 28.24 4.71 -0.81
C LEU A 232 27.90 5.78 0.24
N GLN A 233 26.78 5.59 0.93
CA GLN A 233 26.32 6.47 1.99
C GLN A 233 26.77 5.98 3.37
N ALA A 234 26.60 4.70 3.68
CA ALA A 234 26.97 4.16 4.98
C ALA A 234 27.34 2.67 4.89
N THR A 235 28.15 2.21 5.85
CA THR A 235 28.38 0.79 6.12
C THR A 235 27.98 0.52 7.56
N ILE A 236 27.05 -0.39 7.77
CA ILE A 236 26.43 -0.67 9.07
C ILE A 236 26.28 -2.17 9.31
N THR A 237 25.95 -2.59 10.52
CA THR A 237 25.73 -4.02 10.85
C THR A 237 24.27 -4.35 11.11
N GLU A 238 23.48 -3.32 11.33
CA GLU A 238 22.06 -3.32 11.57
C GLU A 238 21.29 -3.51 10.26
N THR A 239 20.02 -3.87 10.39
CA THR A 239 19.08 -4.04 9.26
C THR A 239 18.12 -2.86 9.11
N GLU A 240 18.45 -1.73 9.72
CA GLU A 240 17.71 -0.48 9.60
C GLU A 240 18.66 0.71 9.54
N PHE A 241 18.24 1.76 8.82
CA PHE A 241 19.02 2.98 8.66
C PHE A 241 18.14 4.22 8.56
N ASP A 242 18.41 5.21 9.41
CA ASP A 242 17.73 6.51 9.42
C ASP A 242 18.69 7.72 9.53
N ASP A 243 20.01 7.51 9.64
CA ASP A 243 21.00 8.57 9.85
C ASP A 243 21.59 9.12 8.54
N PHE A 244 20.73 9.66 7.69
CA PHE A 244 21.13 10.20 6.38
C PHE A 244 22.08 11.41 6.46
N LEU A 245 22.14 12.09 7.62
CA LEU A 245 23.09 13.18 7.89
C LEU A 245 24.45 12.72 8.43
N LYS A 246 24.61 11.44 8.79
CA LYS A 246 25.81 10.91 9.46
C LYS A 246 26.14 11.68 10.75
N ASN A 247 25.11 12.09 11.50
CA ASN A 247 25.25 12.91 12.69
C ASN A 247 24.94 12.16 13.99
N GLY A 248 24.62 10.86 13.90
CA GLY A 248 24.26 9.99 15.02
C GLY A 248 22.87 10.27 15.62
N ASN A 249 22.05 11.12 14.98
CA ASN A 249 20.73 11.51 15.47
C ASN A 249 19.57 11.03 14.59
N GLY A 250 19.83 10.16 13.63
CA GLY A 250 18.79 9.58 12.76
C GLY A 250 18.16 10.63 11.83
N GLY A 251 18.97 11.52 11.26
CA GLY A 251 18.45 12.56 10.35
C GLY A 251 17.67 13.69 11.05
N LEU A 252 17.77 13.78 12.38
CA LEU A 252 17.26 14.89 13.18
C LEU A 252 18.32 15.99 13.35
N VAL A 253 17.87 17.25 13.36
CA VAL A 253 18.68 18.39 13.79
C VAL A 253 18.23 18.78 15.20
N LYS A 254 19.02 18.34 16.19
CA LYS A 254 18.74 18.54 17.62
C LYS A 254 19.60 19.66 18.20
N GLY A 255 18.97 20.56 18.96
CA GLY A 255 19.66 21.50 19.84
C GLY A 255 20.14 20.83 21.13
N ASN A 256 21.11 21.44 21.81
CA ASN A 256 21.61 20.98 23.11
C ASN A 256 20.55 21.05 24.23
N ASP A 257 19.47 21.78 24.00
CA ASP A 257 18.30 21.96 24.86
C ASP A 257 17.22 20.89 24.62
N GLY A 258 17.47 19.90 23.75
CA GLY A 258 16.54 18.82 23.42
C GLY A 258 15.47 19.22 22.40
N ARG A 259 15.53 20.44 21.86
CA ARG A 259 14.62 20.91 20.80
C ARG A 259 14.96 20.26 19.46
N VAL A 260 13.93 20.04 18.67
CA VAL A 260 14.01 19.48 17.31
C VAL A 260 13.29 20.43 16.38
N VAL A 261 14.03 21.08 15.51
CA VAL A 261 13.48 22.05 14.53
C VAL A 261 13.44 21.49 13.11
N SER A 262 14.09 20.36 12.89
CA SER A 262 14.11 19.68 11.59
C SER A 262 14.32 18.16 11.73
N GLN A 263 13.77 17.43 10.76
CA GLN A 263 13.87 15.99 10.58
C GLN A 263 14.01 15.65 9.09
N ASN A 264 14.23 14.37 8.76
CA ASN A 264 14.39 13.89 7.37
C ASN A 264 15.46 14.65 6.56
N GLN A 265 16.43 15.26 7.25
CA GLN A 265 17.52 15.96 6.59
C GLN A 265 18.44 14.94 5.92
N GLY A 266 18.87 15.23 4.70
CA GLY A 266 19.69 14.32 3.89
C GLY A 266 18.90 13.23 3.16
N VAL A 267 17.60 13.08 3.41
CA VAL A 267 16.70 12.17 2.67
C VAL A 267 16.49 12.74 1.26
N ASN A 268 17.03 12.06 0.24
CA ASN A 268 16.94 12.51 -1.16
C ASN A 268 17.18 11.37 -2.14
N GLY A 269 16.43 11.35 -3.24
CA GLY A 269 16.60 10.44 -4.36
C GLY A 269 16.18 9.01 -4.04
N GLU A 270 16.99 8.05 -4.49
CA GLU A 270 16.78 6.61 -4.31
C GLU A 270 17.88 6.00 -3.45
N TYR A 271 17.50 5.06 -2.60
CA TYR A 271 18.42 4.28 -1.79
C TYR A 271 18.42 2.81 -2.21
N TYR A 272 19.58 2.18 -2.02
CA TYR A 272 19.83 0.77 -2.30
C TYR A 272 20.63 0.18 -1.16
N VAL A 273 20.50 -1.13 -0.92
CA VAL A 273 21.28 -1.85 0.08
C VAL A 273 21.94 -3.07 -0.55
N THR A 274 23.17 -3.37 -0.12
CA THR A 274 23.87 -4.62 -0.41
C THR A 274 24.29 -5.30 0.88
N ALA A 275 24.38 -6.63 0.85
CA ALA A 275 24.92 -7.43 1.94
C ALA A 275 26.37 -7.85 1.63
N VAL A 276 27.22 -7.85 2.66
CA VAL A 276 28.60 -8.31 2.56
C VAL A 276 28.80 -9.57 3.40
N LYS A 277 29.32 -10.63 2.77
CA LYS A 277 29.60 -11.92 3.39
C LYS A 277 30.89 -12.50 2.81
N ASP A 278 31.81 -12.93 3.67
CA ASP A 278 33.08 -13.57 3.28
C ASP A 278 33.90 -12.78 2.23
N GLY A 279 33.90 -11.45 2.34
CA GLY A 279 34.61 -10.54 1.43
C GLY A 279 33.94 -10.38 0.06
N LYS A 280 32.72 -10.90 -0.11
CA LYS A 280 31.88 -10.76 -1.29
C LYS A 280 30.71 -9.85 -0.99
N GLU A 281 30.17 -9.21 -2.03
CA GLU A 281 29.07 -8.27 -1.93
C GLU A 281 27.95 -8.68 -2.89
N SER A 282 26.70 -8.61 -2.41
CA SER A 282 25.52 -8.86 -3.22
C SER A 282 25.39 -7.83 -4.35
N ILE A 283 24.58 -8.07 -5.38
CA ILE A 283 24.10 -6.98 -6.24
C ILE A 283 23.15 -6.04 -5.46
N PHE A 284 22.73 -4.93 -6.07
CA PHE A 284 21.81 -3.98 -5.43
C PHE A 284 20.43 -4.60 -5.21
N SER A 285 19.84 -4.28 -4.04
CA SER A 285 18.42 -4.45 -3.76
C SER A 285 17.53 -3.72 -4.76
N ASN A 286 16.21 -3.89 -4.64
CA ASN A 286 15.26 -2.92 -5.16
C ASN A 286 15.54 -1.51 -4.61
N ALA A 287 15.06 -0.50 -5.34
CA ALA A 287 15.21 0.90 -4.95
C ALA A 287 14.14 1.31 -3.93
N ALA A 288 14.54 2.03 -2.88
CA ALA A 288 13.63 2.80 -2.05
C ALA A 288 13.63 4.26 -2.54
N SER A 289 12.64 4.63 -3.37
CA SER A 289 12.50 5.98 -3.90
C SER A 289 11.80 6.89 -2.89
N THR A 290 12.44 8.01 -2.55
CA THR A 290 11.87 9.01 -1.64
C THR A 290 11.00 10.04 -2.36
N ILE A 291 10.96 10.01 -3.69
CA ILE A 291 10.24 10.96 -4.54
C ILE A 291 8.73 10.77 -4.40
N THR A 292 8.28 9.51 -4.38
CA THR A 292 6.87 9.16 -4.20
C THR A 292 6.33 9.56 -2.82
N LEU A 293 7.22 9.73 -1.83
CA LEU A 293 6.92 10.13 -0.46
C LEU A 293 7.17 11.62 -0.20
N SER A 294 7.66 12.35 -1.19
CA SER A 294 8.28 13.67 -0.97
C SER A 294 7.30 14.73 -0.46
N SER A 295 6.02 14.61 -0.84
CA SER A 295 4.89 15.41 -0.35
C SER A 295 4.28 14.90 0.96
N GLN A 296 4.91 13.92 1.62
CA GLN A 296 4.45 13.36 2.90
C GLN A 296 5.47 13.55 4.02
N LEU A 297 6.77 13.60 3.69
CA LEU A 297 7.85 13.61 4.66
C LEU A 297 8.13 15.03 5.19
N PRO A 298 7.83 15.33 6.47
CA PRO A 298 8.10 16.64 7.07
C PRO A 298 9.61 16.88 7.15
N LYS A 299 10.05 18.11 6.87
CA LYS A 299 11.47 18.48 6.87
C LYS A 299 11.78 19.50 7.96
N GLU A 300 11.13 20.65 7.96
CA GLU A 300 11.45 21.74 8.88
C GLU A 300 10.30 22.74 9.09
N LEU A 301 10.43 23.54 10.16
CA LEU A 301 9.66 24.78 10.33
C LEU A 301 10.49 25.95 9.81
N ASP A 302 9.95 26.71 8.87
CA ASP A 302 10.63 27.86 8.26
C ASP A 302 10.00 29.20 8.61
N GLY A 303 10.80 30.26 8.55
CA GLY A 303 10.35 31.65 8.69
C GLY A 303 9.41 31.89 9.87
N ILE A 304 8.19 32.36 9.56
CA ILE A 304 7.15 32.68 10.55
C ILE A 304 6.54 31.45 11.23
N ASN A 305 6.66 30.26 10.62
CA ASN A 305 6.14 29.01 11.17
C ASN A 305 7.04 28.41 12.26
N ASN A 306 8.31 28.84 12.35
CA ASN A 306 9.21 28.43 13.42
C ASN A 306 8.90 29.19 14.73
N ILE A 307 7.77 28.84 15.34
CA ILE A 307 7.28 29.46 16.57
C ILE A 307 7.98 28.97 17.83
N LEU A 308 8.82 27.92 17.75
CA LEU A 308 9.41 27.19 18.89
C LEU A 308 10.46 27.99 19.70
N TYR A 309 10.52 29.29 19.45
CA TYR A 309 11.32 30.29 20.16
C TYR A 309 10.57 31.63 20.34
N SER A 310 9.30 31.70 19.97
CA SER A 310 8.53 32.94 19.92
C SER A 310 7.85 33.25 21.25
N THR A 311 7.77 34.54 21.55
CA THR A 311 7.03 35.07 22.70
C THR A 311 5.68 35.61 22.24
N PHE A 312 4.64 35.26 22.98
CA PHE A 312 3.26 35.67 22.77
C PHE A 312 2.74 36.43 24.00
N ASP A 313 1.95 37.47 23.76
CA ASP A 313 1.36 38.29 24.83
C ASP A 313 0.42 37.47 25.74
N ARG A 314 -0.34 36.53 25.16
CA ARG A 314 -1.39 35.75 25.83
C ARG A 314 -1.61 34.41 25.14
N ALA A 315 -2.20 33.44 25.85
CA ALA A 315 -2.46 32.10 25.32
C ALA A 315 -3.38 32.09 24.10
N SER A 316 -4.37 33.01 24.02
CA SER A 316 -5.27 33.09 22.86
C SER A 316 -4.57 33.48 21.55
N SER A 317 -3.32 33.96 21.62
CA SER A 317 -2.50 34.28 20.46
C SER A 317 -1.65 33.10 19.98
N LEU A 318 -1.67 31.97 20.70
CA LEU A 318 -0.95 30.78 20.29
C LEU A 318 -1.59 30.16 19.03
N PRO A 319 -0.78 29.86 18.01
CA PRO A 319 -1.28 29.20 16.81
C PRO A 319 -1.70 27.76 17.12
N THR A 320 -2.89 27.36 16.67
CA THR A 320 -3.35 25.97 16.80
C THR A 320 -2.82 25.08 15.68
N LYS A 321 -2.39 25.69 14.57
CA LYS A 321 -1.79 25.02 13.42
C LYS A 321 -0.62 25.84 12.91
N ILE A 322 0.36 25.14 12.34
CA ILE A 322 1.47 25.76 11.60
C ILE A 322 1.73 24.99 10.31
N ASP A 323 2.31 25.67 9.33
CA ASP A 323 2.73 25.02 8.09
C ASP A 323 4.13 24.42 8.29
N VAL A 324 4.26 23.14 7.96
CA VAL A 324 5.52 22.40 7.98
C VAL A 324 6.00 22.22 6.55
N THR A 325 7.24 22.60 6.28
CA THR A 325 7.87 22.40 4.97
C THR A 325 8.27 20.93 4.82
N LEU A 326 7.91 20.32 3.69
CA LEU A 326 8.19 18.93 3.35
C LEU A 326 9.48 18.81 2.50
N ILE A 327 9.95 17.59 2.23
CA ILE A 327 11.23 17.40 1.53
C ILE A 327 11.22 17.81 0.05
N ASP A 328 10.06 17.89 -0.61
CA ASP A 328 9.90 18.49 -1.94
C ASP A 328 9.81 20.03 -1.90
N GLY A 329 9.71 20.61 -0.70
CA GLY A 329 9.51 22.04 -0.48
C GLY A 329 8.06 22.50 -0.54
N SER A 330 7.10 21.58 -0.67
CA SER A 330 5.68 21.86 -0.41
C SER A 330 5.45 22.07 1.09
N HIS A 331 4.28 22.56 1.47
CA HIS A 331 3.92 22.79 2.86
C HIS A 331 2.70 21.98 3.23
N SER A 332 2.69 21.45 4.45
CA SER A 332 1.53 20.77 5.01
C SER A 332 1.19 21.34 6.37
N SER A 333 -0.09 21.68 6.57
CA SER A 333 -0.55 22.23 7.84
C SER A 333 -0.62 21.13 8.91
N ARG A 334 -0.06 21.39 10.09
CA ARG A 334 -0.03 20.46 11.22
C ARG A 334 -0.52 21.15 12.48
N ASP A 335 -1.20 20.39 13.33
CA ASP A 335 -1.62 20.87 14.63
C ASP A 335 -0.42 21.09 15.57
N VAL A 336 -0.52 22.13 16.39
CA VAL A 336 0.44 22.38 17.48
C VAL A 336 -0.14 21.85 18.77
N ILE A 337 0.61 20.99 19.44
CA ILE A 337 0.26 20.40 20.74
C ILE A 337 1.03 21.16 21.80
N TYR A 338 0.33 21.77 22.75
CA TYR A 338 0.91 22.50 23.88
C TYR A 338 0.82 21.65 25.15
N ASP A 339 1.96 21.40 25.82
CA ASP A 339 1.96 20.76 27.14
C ASP A 339 1.61 21.79 28.20
N THR A 340 0.38 21.73 28.69
CA THR A 340 -0.16 22.67 29.67
C THR A 340 0.24 22.34 31.11
N ASN A 341 1.01 21.27 31.35
CA ASN A 341 1.49 20.89 32.68
C ASN A 341 2.71 21.72 33.09
N VAL A 342 2.54 23.03 33.18
CA VAL A 342 3.59 24.00 33.47
C VAL A 342 3.25 24.88 34.67
N SER A 343 4.29 25.33 35.38
CA SER A 343 4.14 26.31 36.45
C SER A 343 4.19 27.73 35.87
N ILE A 344 3.15 28.52 36.11
CA ILE A 344 3.08 29.92 35.68
C ILE A 344 4.16 30.74 36.42
N GLN A 345 4.97 31.48 35.67
CA GLN A 345 5.99 32.37 36.22
C GLN A 345 5.34 33.60 36.86
N GLU A 346 5.78 33.98 38.07
CA GLU A 346 5.29 35.22 38.72
C GLU A 346 5.78 36.49 37.98
N HIS A 347 6.92 36.40 37.29
CA HIS A 347 7.53 37.49 36.53
C HIS A 347 8.12 36.99 35.20
N GLY A 348 7.82 37.67 34.09
CA GLY A 348 8.30 37.31 32.75
C GLY A 348 7.40 36.30 32.03
N SER A 349 7.89 35.73 30.92
CA SER A 349 7.13 34.78 30.13
C SER A 349 7.21 33.36 30.71
N THR A 350 6.08 32.66 30.76
CA THR A 350 6.01 31.22 31.06
C THR A 350 6.38 30.42 29.82
N GLU A 351 7.34 29.51 29.96
CA GLU A 351 7.68 28.54 28.90
C GLU A 351 6.61 27.45 28.85
N ILE A 352 6.02 27.23 27.68
CA ILE A 352 5.05 26.17 27.40
C ILE A 352 5.68 25.24 26.37
N PRO A 353 6.03 23.99 26.72
CA PRO A 353 6.51 23.02 25.74
C PRO A 353 5.50 22.82 24.62
N ALA A 354 5.99 22.71 23.39
CA ALA A 354 5.18 22.55 22.20
C ALA A 354 5.75 21.47 21.30
N ALA A 355 4.88 20.67 20.70
CA ALA A 355 5.21 19.65 19.71
C ALA A 355 4.33 19.81 18.48
N ILE A 356 4.86 19.45 17.31
CA ILE A 356 4.11 19.53 16.06
C ILE A 356 3.62 18.13 15.72
N LYS A 357 2.31 17.97 15.67
CA LYS A 357 1.65 16.66 15.48
C LYS A 357 2.11 16.01 14.18
N GLY A 358 2.33 14.69 14.21
CA GLY A 358 2.82 13.94 13.05
C GLY A 358 4.29 14.22 12.69
N THR A 359 5.05 14.83 13.59
CA THR A 359 6.47 15.15 13.41
C THR A 359 7.28 14.82 14.66
N ALA A 360 8.61 14.73 14.53
CA ALA A 360 9.55 14.71 15.65
C ALA A 360 9.88 16.12 16.17
N MET A 361 9.34 17.18 15.53
CA MET A 361 9.65 18.57 15.84
C MET A 361 9.00 18.99 17.15
N LYS A 362 9.82 19.55 18.05
CA LYS A 362 9.40 19.95 19.39
C LYS A 362 10.30 21.04 19.96
N GLY A 363 9.73 21.87 20.81
CA GLY A 363 10.43 22.94 21.49
C GLY A 363 9.53 23.58 22.53
N ALA A 364 9.54 24.91 22.60
CA ALA A 364 8.65 25.63 23.50
C ALA A 364 8.24 26.99 22.93
N VAL A 365 7.11 27.50 23.37
CA VAL A 365 6.70 28.88 23.17
C VAL A 365 6.75 29.62 24.51
N TYR A 366 6.80 30.94 24.49
CA TYR A 366 6.85 31.75 25.70
C TYR A 366 5.60 32.63 25.78
N VAL A 367 4.90 32.64 26.91
CA VAL A 367 3.66 33.42 27.09
C VAL A 367 3.75 34.34 28.29
N GLU A 368 3.56 35.65 28.09
CA GLU A 368 3.68 36.67 29.16
C GLU A 368 2.49 36.67 30.12
N ASN A 369 1.27 36.89 29.63
CA ASN A 369 0.08 37.03 30.46
C ASN A 369 -0.73 35.72 30.52
N LEU A 370 -0.11 34.65 31.01
CA LEU A 370 -0.73 33.32 31.10
C LEU A 370 -1.52 33.15 32.41
N THR A 371 -2.75 32.64 32.33
CA THR A 371 -3.58 32.32 33.50
C THR A 371 -3.89 30.82 33.61
N GLU A 372 -4.33 30.36 34.78
CA GLU A 372 -4.80 28.97 34.95
C GLU A 372 -5.99 28.63 34.04
N ALA A 373 -6.88 29.61 33.80
CA ALA A 373 -8.01 29.44 32.88
C ALA A 373 -7.54 29.23 31.42
N ASP A 374 -6.45 29.90 31.03
CA ASP A 374 -5.85 29.73 29.72
C ASP A 374 -5.26 28.33 29.54
N LEU A 375 -4.53 27.82 30.54
CA LEU A 375 -3.99 26.44 30.52
C LEU A 375 -5.11 25.41 30.39
N LYS A 376 -6.22 25.61 31.11
CA LYS A 376 -7.39 24.74 31.00
C LYS A 376 -8.02 24.80 29.60
N ALA A 377 -8.19 26.00 29.04
CA ALA A 377 -8.74 26.17 27.70
C ALA A 377 -7.84 25.56 26.61
N LEU A 378 -6.51 25.67 26.75
CA LEU A 378 -5.55 25.02 25.85
C LEU A 378 -5.64 23.50 25.93
N ALA A 379 -5.75 22.93 27.13
CA ALA A 379 -5.92 21.50 27.32
C ALA A 379 -7.22 20.99 26.66
N GLU A 380 -8.32 21.72 26.79
CA GLU A 380 -9.63 21.39 26.17
C GLU A 380 -9.65 21.56 24.64
N ALA A 381 -8.79 22.45 24.09
CA ALA A 381 -8.71 22.74 22.66
C ALA A 381 -7.80 21.78 21.87
N THR A 382 -7.22 20.77 22.52
CA THR A 382 -6.33 19.81 21.86
C THR A 382 -7.11 19.05 20.77
N PRO A 383 -6.65 19.06 19.51
CA PRO A 383 -7.36 18.42 18.41
C PRO A 383 -7.62 16.95 18.71
N LYS A 384 -8.88 16.52 18.56
CA LYS A 384 -9.19 15.09 18.54
C LYS A 384 -8.57 14.47 17.30
N ASP A 385 -7.92 13.34 17.46
CA ASP A 385 -7.31 12.63 16.35
C ASP A 385 -8.39 12.22 15.33
N SER A 386 -8.29 12.72 14.10
CA SER A 386 -8.79 11.98 12.94
C SER A 386 -7.68 11.02 12.56
N SER A 387 -7.85 9.76 12.89
CA SER A 387 -6.84 8.74 12.66
C SER A 387 -7.45 7.59 11.86
N THR A 388 -6.63 6.94 11.05
CA THR A 388 -7.05 6.07 9.95
C THR A 388 -6.44 4.69 10.14
N GLY A 389 -7.30 3.69 10.30
CA GLY A 389 -6.93 2.31 10.61
C GLY A 389 -6.73 1.43 9.38
N PHE A 390 -5.79 1.75 8.50
CA PHE A 390 -5.44 0.86 7.39
C PHE A 390 -4.20 0.02 7.72
N PHE A 391 -4.30 -1.28 7.49
CA PHE A 391 -3.22 -2.25 7.68
C PHE A 391 -3.03 -3.06 6.39
N ALA A 392 -1.82 -3.06 5.85
CA ALA A 392 -1.46 -3.90 4.71
C ALA A 392 -0.87 -5.23 5.20
N PRO A 393 -1.26 -6.37 4.62
CA PRO A 393 -0.66 -7.67 4.94
C PRO A 393 0.85 -7.68 4.68
N GLU A 394 1.60 -8.43 5.49
CA GLU A 394 3.05 -8.54 5.34
C GLU A 394 3.40 -9.30 4.05
N ASN A 395 4.30 -8.75 3.23
CA ASN A 395 4.89 -9.45 2.09
C ASN A 395 6.32 -9.91 2.43
N THR A 396 6.51 -11.23 2.48
CA THR A 396 7.80 -11.87 2.78
C THR A 396 8.49 -12.39 1.51
N THR A 397 8.02 -12.02 0.32
CA THR A 397 8.63 -12.41 -0.95
C THR A 397 9.92 -11.64 -1.18
N ASP A 398 10.98 -12.33 -1.56
CA ASP A 398 12.21 -11.66 -1.96
C ASP A 398 12.03 -10.95 -3.31
N TYR A 399 12.48 -9.70 -3.39
CA TYR A 399 12.42 -8.95 -4.65
C TYR A 399 13.36 -9.54 -5.70
N VAL A 400 14.59 -9.89 -5.28
CA VAL A 400 15.54 -10.63 -6.10
C VAL A 400 15.58 -12.07 -5.58
N PRO A 401 15.27 -13.08 -6.42
CA PRO A 401 15.31 -14.47 -5.97
C PRO A 401 16.68 -14.90 -5.47
N ASP A 402 16.67 -15.82 -4.51
CA ASP A 402 17.87 -16.37 -3.86
C ASP A 402 18.95 -16.81 -4.88
N PRO A 403 20.24 -16.51 -4.64
CA PRO A 403 21.34 -16.81 -5.58
C PRO A 403 21.61 -18.31 -5.82
N ASP A 404 21.11 -19.20 -4.96
CA ASP A 404 21.16 -20.65 -5.09
C ASP A 404 19.95 -21.22 -5.85
N LEU A 405 18.94 -20.39 -6.16
CA LEU A 405 17.86 -20.78 -7.06
C LEU A 405 18.45 -21.11 -8.46
N PRO A 406 18.14 -22.28 -9.03
CA PRO A 406 18.66 -22.65 -10.34
C PRO A 406 18.10 -21.73 -11.44
N THR A 407 18.91 -21.47 -12.48
CA THR A 407 18.49 -20.64 -13.62
C THR A 407 17.25 -21.14 -14.33
N VAL A 408 17.08 -22.46 -14.38
CA VAL A 408 15.88 -23.16 -14.88
C VAL A 408 15.33 -23.96 -13.70
N ILE A 409 14.20 -23.52 -13.14
CA ILE A 409 13.57 -24.15 -11.97
C ILE A 409 13.06 -25.53 -12.34
N GLU A 410 13.53 -26.55 -11.61
CA GLU A 410 13.18 -27.96 -11.83
C GLU A 410 13.39 -28.41 -13.29
N ALA A 411 14.54 -28.06 -13.88
CA ALA A 411 14.91 -28.42 -15.26
C ALA A 411 14.63 -29.91 -15.56
N PRO A 412 14.16 -30.24 -16.78
CA PRO A 412 13.83 -31.61 -17.16
C PRO A 412 15.04 -32.54 -16.97
N SER A 413 14.80 -33.69 -16.31
CA SER A 413 15.86 -34.56 -15.78
C SER A 413 16.51 -35.49 -16.82
N SER A 414 16.43 -35.19 -18.12
CA SER A 414 16.86 -36.14 -19.16
C SER A 414 18.34 -35.96 -19.53
N SER A 415 19.08 -37.08 -19.59
CA SER A 415 20.52 -37.10 -19.88
C SER A 415 20.89 -36.75 -21.33
N LEU A 416 19.91 -36.51 -22.21
CA LEU A 416 20.11 -36.09 -23.60
C LEU A 416 20.16 -34.55 -23.74
N GLU A 417 19.98 -33.80 -22.65
CA GLU A 417 19.77 -32.34 -22.67
C GLU A 417 20.92 -31.51 -22.10
N GLN A 418 22.00 -32.14 -21.63
CA GLN A 418 23.20 -31.43 -21.17
C GLN A 418 23.92 -30.63 -22.29
N ASP A 419 23.54 -30.84 -23.56
CA ASP A 419 24.05 -30.09 -24.72
C ASP A 419 23.12 -28.95 -25.21
N LYS A 420 21.95 -28.74 -24.60
CA LYS A 420 21.01 -27.65 -24.99
C LYS A 420 21.35 -26.32 -24.30
N GLY A 421 21.17 -25.20 -25.00
CA GLY A 421 21.29 -23.85 -24.42
C GLY A 421 20.20 -23.56 -23.37
N ILE A 422 20.47 -22.62 -22.47
CA ILE A 422 19.58 -22.28 -21.34
C ILE A 422 18.18 -21.84 -21.82
N GLU A 423 18.12 -21.13 -22.94
CA GLU A 423 16.91 -20.55 -23.51
C GLU A 423 15.95 -21.63 -24.04
N GLU A 424 16.49 -22.66 -24.71
CA GLU A 424 15.72 -23.81 -25.18
C GLU A 424 15.24 -24.68 -24.01
N ALA A 425 16.13 -24.93 -23.03
CA ALA A 425 15.75 -25.65 -21.82
C ALA A 425 14.63 -24.93 -21.04
N GLN A 426 14.70 -23.60 -20.96
CA GLN A 426 13.67 -22.80 -20.29
C GLN A 426 12.34 -22.81 -21.06
N LYS A 427 12.37 -22.86 -22.40
CA LYS A 427 11.17 -22.96 -23.23
C LYS A 427 10.43 -24.28 -23.01
N GLU A 428 11.17 -25.39 -22.99
CA GLU A 428 10.62 -26.71 -22.70
C GLU A 428 10.09 -26.80 -21.25
N ASN A 429 10.85 -26.29 -20.28
CA ASN A 429 10.44 -26.24 -18.89
C ASN A 429 9.15 -25.41 -18.71
N THR A 430 9.09 -24.22 -19.31
CA THR A 430 7.90 -23.35 -19.26
C THR A 430 6.67 -24.09 -19.77
N LYS A 431 6.79 -24.75 -20.92
CA LYS A 431 5.69 -25.53 -21.49
C LYS A 431 5.22 -26.61 -20.51
N GLN A 432 6.15 -27.37 -19.94
CA GLN A 432 5.80 -28.43 -18.99
C GLN A 432 5.09 -27.88 -17.75
N LYS A 433 5.63 -26.84 -17.10
CA LYS A 433 5.03 -26.27 -15.88
C LYS A 433 3.66 -25.67 -16.14
N VAL A 434 3.48 -24.97 -17.27
CA VAL A 434 2.19 -24.41 -17.65
C VAL A 434 1.19 -25.52 -17.96
N ASP A 435 1.58 -26.58 -18.68
CA ASP A 435 0.71 -27.73 -18.98
C ASP A 435 0.30 -28.49 -17.69
N GLU A 436 1.20 -28.59 -16.69
CA GLU A 436 0.90 -29.13 -15.35
C GLU A 436 -0.07 -28.22 -14.57
N GLY A 437 0.21 -26.91 -14.51
CA GLY A 437 -0.61 -25.94 -13.78
C GLY A 437 -2.00 -25.79 -14.37
N ASN A 438 -2.13 -25.83 -15.70
CA ASN A 438 -3.39 -25.76 -16.43
C ASN A 438 -4.37 -26.87 -16.06
N GLN A 439 -3.88 -28.02 -15.57
CA GLN A 439 -4.70 -29.17 -15.16
C GLN A 439 -5.20 -29.05 -13.71
N GLN A 440 -4.71 -28.08 -12.93
CA GLN A 440 -5.15 -27.89 -11.55
C GLN A 440 -6.62 -27.49 -11.49
N SER A 441 -7.33 -28.04 -10.52
CA SER A 441 -8.72 -27.67 -10.22
C SER A 441 -8.77 -26.33 -9.53
N VAL A 442 -9.74 -25.49 -9.93
CA VAL A 442 -10.06 -24.26 -9.22
C VAL A 442 -11.07 -24.58 -8.11
N PRO A 443 -10.87 -24.12 -6.86
CA PRO A 443 -11.86 -24.28 -5.80
C PRO A 443 -13.19 -23.63 -6.16
N VAL A 444 -14.28 -24.06 -5.51
CA VAL A 444 -15.60 -23.45 -5.66
C VAL A 444 -16.13 -23.11 -4.26
N PRO A 445 -15.75 -21.94 -3.71
CA PRO A 445 -16.27 -21.48 -2.42
C PRO A 445 -17.79 -21.36 -2.46
N GLU A 446 -18.49 -21.77 -1.40
CA GLU A 446 -19.96 -21.72 -1.35
C GLU A 446 -20.52 -20.30 -1.56
N VAL A 447 -19.81 -19.28 -1.08
CA VAL A 447 -20.24 -17.87 -1.13
C VAL A 447 -20.12 -17.22 -2.51
N ILE A 448 -19.45 -17.86 -3.47
CA ILE A 448 -19.16 -17.26 -4.78
C ILE A 448 -20.35 -17.29 -5.75
N GLU A 449 -21.35 -18.14 -5.51
CA GLU A 449 -22.57 -18.18 -6.33
C GLU A 449 -23.37 -16.87 -6.20
N ASP A 450 -23.24 -16.19 -5.06
CA ASP A 450 -24.02 -15.01 -4.70
C ASP A 450 -23.26 -13.69 -4.86
N VAL A 451 -21.94 -13.72 -5.11
CA VAL A 451 -21.09 -12.53 -5.16
C VAL A 451 -20.18 -12.53 -6.37
N LYS A 452 -20.12 -11.39 -7.05
CA LYS A 452 -19.18 -11.15 -8.15
C LYS A 452 -17.73 -11.19 -7.63
N VAL A 453 -16.90 -12.03 -8.24
CA VAL A 453 -15.44 -11.92 -8.11
C VAL A 453 -14.95 -10.75 -8.95
N ASN A 454 -14.25 -9.82 -8.34
CA ASN A 454 -13.64 -8.68 -9.03
C ASN A 454 -12.26 -9.09 -9.52
N ALA A 455 -12.17 -9.37 -10.82
CA ALA A 455 -10.96 -9.76 -11.53
C ALA A 455 -11.10 -9.50 -13.03
N ASP A 456 -10.05 -8.93 -13.62
CA ASP A 456 -9.89 -8.63 -15.04
C ASP A 456 -8.96 -9.61 -15.77
N THR A 457 -8.21 -10.44 -15.02
CA THR A 457 -7.36 -11.50 -15.57
C THR A 457 -7.62 -12.88 -14.95
N ALA A 458 -7.14 -13.93 -15.63
CA ALA A 458 -7.24 -15.29 -15.12
C ALA A 458 -6.43 -15.51 -13.82
N LEU A 459 -5.29 -14.82 -13.67
CA LEU A 459 -4.49 -14.88 -12.45
C LEU A 459 -5.22 -14.21 -11.28
N GLU A 460 -5.80 -13.03 -11.49
CA GLU A 460 -6.60 -12.33 -10.48
C GLU A 460 -7.80 -13.16 -10.02
N GLU A 461 -8.59 -13.73 -10.95
CA GLU A 461 -9.74 -14.54 -10.57
C GLU A 461 -9.30 -15.82 -9.84
N TYR A 462 -8.23 -16.47 -10.32
CA TYR A 462 -7.70 -17.65 -9.66
C TYR A 462 -7.24 -17.36 -8.23
N LEU A 463 -6.51 -16.27 -8.01
CA LEU A 463 -6.08 -15.86 -6.66
C LEU A 463 -7.27 -15.47 -5.79
N ALA A 464 -8.20 -14.66 -6.29
CA ALA A 464 -9.39 -14.24 -5.55
C ALA A 464 -10.22 -15.44 -5.09
N ILE A 465 -10.46 -16.42 -5.97
CA ILE A 465 -11.22 -17.63 -5.63
C ILE A 465 -10.51 -18.43 -4.53
N ASN A 466 -9.20 -18.66 -4.67
CA ASN A 466 -8.45 -19.43 -3.67
C ASN A 466 -8.36 -18.71 -2.32
N MET A 467 -8.27 -17.37 -2.32
CA MET A 467 -8.24 -16.57 -1.09
C MET A 467 -9.61 -16.48 -0.42
N ILE A 468 -10.70 -16.42 -1.19
CA ILE A 468 -12.07 -16.57 -0.66
C ILE A 468 -12.26 -17.98 -0.10
N ASP A 469 -11.69 -19.01 -0.72
CA ASP A 469 -11.68 -20.38 -0.18
C ASP A 469 -10.72 -20.56 1.01
N VAL A 470 -9.98 -19.52 1.39
CA VAL A 470 -9.02 -19.49 2.50
C VAL A 470 -7.92 -20.55 2.35
N GLN A 471 -7.40 -20.71 1.13
CA GLN A 471 -6.26 -21.59 0.86
C GLN A 471 -4.98 -20.97 1.45
N GLU A 472 -4.19 -21.76 2.16
CA GLU A 472 -2.88 -21.35 2.71
C GLU A 472 -1.73 -21.50 1.69
N SER A 473 -1.99 -22.20 0.58
CA SER A 473 -0.98 -22.52 -0.42
C SER A 473 -1.62 -22.62 -1.81
N ILE A 474 -1.16 -21.79 -2.75
CA ILE A 474 -1.68 -21.73 -4.12
C ILE A 474 -0.52 -21.96 -5.10
N SER A 475 -0.65 -22.96 -5.98
CA SER A 475 0.35 -23.18 -7.02
C SER A 475 0.13 -22.22 -8.19
N LEU A 476 1.20 -21.54 -8.61
CA LEU A 476 1.19 -20.56 -9.70
C LEU A 476 1.90 -21.06 -10.97
N LYS A 477 2.10 -22.38 -11.09
CA LYS A 477 2.76 -23.01 -12.26
C LYS A 477 2.15 -22.61 -13.61
N ALA A 478 0.84 -22.33 -13.65
CA ALA A 478 0.13 -21.95 -14.87
C ALA A 478 0.36 -20.49 -15.33
N PHE A 479 1.00 -19.68 -14.48
CA PHE A 479 1.14 -18.23 -14.62
C PHE A 479 2.63 -17.83 -14.53
N PRO A 480 3.41 -18.00 -15.61
CA PRO A 480 4.81 -17.58 -15.66
C PRO A 480 5.04 -16.12 -15.24
N GLU A 481 4.09 -15.23 -15.52
CA GLU A 481 4.09 -13.82 -15.14
C GLU A 481 4.14 -13.60 -13.61
N ALA A 482 3.58 -14.50 -12.81
CA ALA A 482 3.59 -14.40 -11.35
C ALA A 482 4.97 -14.66 -10.72
N GLN A 483 5.95 -15.10 -11.51
CA GLN A 483 7.34 -15.23 -11.08
C GLN A 483 8.09 -13.89 -11.08
N ASN A 484 7.40 -12.78 -11.37
CA ASN A 484 7.95 -11.45 -11.15
C ASN A 484 7.35 -10.84 -9.88
N PHE A 485 8.22 -10.35 -8.99
CA PHE A 485 7.83 -9.76 -7.71
C PHE A 485 6.81 -8.61 -7.88
N GLU A 486 7.04 -7.69 -8.81
CA GLU A 486 6.16 -6.53 -9.03
C GLU A 486 4.80 -7.00 -9.52
N THR A 487 4.77 -7.92 -10.49
CA THR A 487 3.53 -8.48 -11.02
C THR A 487 2.69 -9.17 -9.94
N ILE A 488 3.28 -10.07 -9.15
CA ILE A 488 2.52 -10.77 -8.12
C ILE A 488 2.12 -9.83 -6.98
N SER A 489 2.92 -8.83 -6.65
CA SER A 489 2.60 -7.82 -5.63
C SER A 489 1.40 -6.97 -6.04
N ASP A 490 1.40 -6.42 -7.26
CA ASP A 490 0.29 -5.62 -7.80
C ASP A 490 -1.01 -6.44 -7.85
N VAL A 491 -0.93 -7.67 -8.37
CA VAL A 491 -2.09 -8.55 -8.45
C VAL A 491 -2.61 -8.92 -7.07
N MET A 492 -1.73 -9.23 -6.11
CA MET A 492 -2.15 -9.53 -4.74
C MET A 492 -2.86 -8.34 -4.11
N GLN A 493 -2.32 -7.13 -4.25
CA GLN A 493 -2.95 -5.93 -3.69
C GLN A 493 -4.31 -5.66 -4.31
N GLU A 494 -4.43 -5.75 -5.64
CA GLU A 494 -5.72 -5.61 -6.32
C GLU A 494 -6.72 -6.69 -5.87
N VAL A 495 -6.32 -7.95 -5.83
CA VAL A 495 -7.21 -9.04 -5.38
C VAL A 495 -7.68 -8.82 -3.95
N MET A 496 -6.78 -8.46 -3.04
CA MET A 496 -7.10 -8.22 -1.62
C MET A 496 -8.10 -7.07 -1.43
N TYR A 497 -7.86 -5.92 -2.07
CA TYR A 497 -8.66 -4.72 -1.81
C TYR A 497 -9.96 -4.69 -2.63
N GLN A 498 -10.00 -5.34 -3.79
CA GLN A 498 -11.18 -5.30 -4.66
C GLN A 498 -12.17 -6.45 -4.40
N ASN A 499 -11.82 -7.44 -3.58
CA ASN A 499 -12.69 -8.57 -3.22
C ASN A 499 -13.03 -8.58 -1.72
N PRO A 500 -14.17 -7.98 -1.30
CA PRO A 500 -14.55 -7.83 0.12
C PRO A 500 -14.67 -9.12 0.95
N LEU A 501 -14.73 -10.28 0.30
CA LEU A 501 -14.79 -11.59 0.98
C LEU A 501 -13.40 -12.21 1.20
N VAL A 502 -12.33 -11.63 0.65
CA VAL A 502 -10.96 -11.91 1.07
C VAL A 502 -10.76 -11.21 2.42
N MET A 503 -10.74 -11.96 3.51
CA MET A 503 -10.71 -11.42 4.88
C MET A 503 -9.59 -12.04 5.69
N GLY A 504 -9.02 -11.26 6.61
CA GLY A 504 -8.10 -11.74 7.64
C GLY A 504 -6.78 -12.29 7.09
N LEU A 505 -6.35 -11.86 5.90
CA LEU A 505 -5.00 -12.17 5.42
C LEU A 505 -3.99 -11.34 6.21
N GLN A 506 -3.11 -12.01 6.95
CA GLN A 506 -2.08 -11.38 7.77
C GLN A 506 -0.78 -11.18 6.98
N GLY A 507 -0.45 -12.12 6.10
CA GLY A 507 0.76 -12.07 5.31
C GLY A 507 0.77 -13.06 4.16
N TRP A 508 1.72 -12.88 3.26
CA TRP A 508 1.92 -13.74 2.10
C TRP A 508 3.39 -13.73 1.63
N GLY A 509 3.78 -14.80 0.95
CA GLY A 509 5.11 -14.94 0.38
C GLY A 509 5.12 -15.88 -0.82
N TYR A 510 5.85 -15.52 -1.87
CA TYR A 510 6.01 -16.37 -3.05
C TYR A 510 7.32 -17.15 -2.99
N ASP A 511 7.23 -18.48 -3.05
CA ASP A 511 8.37 -19.38 -3.16
C ASP A 511 8.67 -19.65 -4.63
N TYR A 512 9.73 -19.01 -5.14
CA TYR A 512 10.21 -19.17 -6.51
C TYR A 512 10.60 -20.61 -6.85
N LYS A 513 11.10 -21.40 -5.89
CA LYS A 513 11.56 -22.76 -6.14
C LYS A 513 10.39 -23.71 -6.36
N SER A 514 9.36 -23.61 -5.52
CA SER A 514 8.17 -24.46 -5.64
C SER A 514 7.06 -23.86 -6.51
N LEU A 515 7.23 -22.63 -6.99
CA LEU A 515 6.24 -21.88 -7.77
C LEU A 515 4.90 -21.79 -7.04
N THR A 516 4.97 -21.50 -5.74
CA THR A 516 3.83 -21.57 -4.83
C THR A 516 3.74 -20.30 -4.01
N LEU A 517 2.55 -19.71 -3.99
CA LEU A 517 2.19 -18.62 -3.10
C LEU A 517 1.75 -19.20 -1.75
N LYS A 518 2.34 -18.72 -0.66
CA LYS A 518 1.99 -19.04 0.72
C LYS A 518 1.20 -17.88 1.32
N LEU A 519 0.12 -18.21 2.00
CA LEU A 519 -0.82 -17.26 2.61
C LEU A 519 -0.96 -17.59 4.10
N GLU A 520 -0.88 -16.57 4.94
CA GLU A 520 -1.10 -16.64 6.38
C GLU A 520 -2.36 -15.85 6.74
N TYR A 521 -3.27 -16.49 7.47
CA TYR A 521 -4.52 -15.88 7.92
C TYR A 521 -4.54 -15.74 9.44
N GLU A 522 -5.25 -14.72 9.90
CA GLU A 522 -5.44 -14.38 11.30
C GLU A 522 -6.23 -15.44 12.09
N GLU A 523 -7.05 -16.23 11.39
CA GLU A 523 -7.97 -17.22 11.94
C GLU A 523 -8.01 -18.48 11.07
N SER A 524 -8.64 -19.55 11.57
CA SER A 524 -8.79 -20.79 10.78
C SER A 524 -9.73 -20.59 9.58
N ALA A 525 -9.52 -21.39 8.54
CA ALA A 525 -10.36 -21.39 7.34
C ALA A 525 -11.86 -21.55 7.66
N ASP A 526 -12.23 -22.46 8.56
CA ASP A 526 -13.64 -22.67 8.97
C ASP A 526 -14.24 -21.41 9.62
N ALA A 527 -13.48 -20.70 10.45
CA ALA A 527 -13.96 -19.48 11.10
C ALA A 527 -14.17 -18.35 10.09
N ILE A 528 -13.22 -18.17 9.17
CA ILE A 528 -13.33 -17.16 8.10
C ILE A 528 -14.52 -17.49 7.17
N LYS A 529 -14.68 -18.75 6.77
CA LYS A 529 -15.80 -19.20 5.93
C LYS A 529 -17.16 -18.98 6.59
N GLN A 530 -17.27 -19.24 7.89
CA GLN A 530 -18.48 -18.91 8.64
C GLN A 530 -18.75 -17.39 8.62
N LYS A 531 -17.73 -16.56 8.85
CA LYS A 531 -17.86 -15.10 8.80
C LYS A 531 -18.27 -14.61 7.41
N GLN A 532 -17.74 -15.19 6.33
CA GLN A 532 -18.13 -14.86 4.95
C GLN A 532 -19.64 -15.11 4.72
N GLN A 533 -20.17 -16.24 5.21
CA GLN A 533 -21.60 -16.55 5.12
C GLN A 533 -22.46 -15.53 5.88
N GLU A 534 -22.07 -15.17 7.11
CA GLU A 534 -22.77 -14.18 7.93
C GLU A 534 -22.73 -12.78 7.30
N VAL A 535 -21.58 -12.38 6.76
CA VAL A 535 -21.37 -11.14 6.01
C VAL A 535 -22.31 -11.07 4.81
N LEU A 536 -22.34 -12.13 4.00
CA LEU A 536 -23.17 -12.19 2.80
C LEU A 536 -24.67 -12.16 3.12
N ALA A 537 -25.10 -12.90 4.14
CA ALA A 537 -26.49 -12.91 4.58
C ALA A 537 -26.97 -11.51 5.00
N GLU A 538 -26.16 -10.79 5.78
CA GLU A 538 -26.49 -9.43 6.20
C GLU A 538 -26.35 -8.41 5.05
N ALA A 539 -25.40 -8.59 4.12
CA ALA A 539 -25.29 -7.74 2.93
C ALA A 539 -26.51 -7.82 2.03
N ASN A 540 -26.96 -9.03 1.74
CA ASN A 540 -28.17 -9.25 0.94
C ASN A 540 -29.41 -8.64 1.60
N LYS A 541 -29.53 -8.74 2.93
CA LYS A 541 -30.60 -8.11 3.68
C LYS A 541 -30.55 -6.58 3.59
N ILE A 542 -29.37 -5.97 3.81
CA ILE A 542 -29.19 -4.52 3.72
C ILE A 542 -29.52 -4.00 2.34
N VAL A 543 -29.05 -4.67 1.28
CA VAL A 543 -29.32 -4.29 -0.10
C VAL A 543 -30.82 -4.39 -0.40
N ALA A 544 -31.48 -5.47 0.03
CA ALA A 544 -32.93 -5.62 -0.15
C ALA A 544 -33.76 -4.53 0.57
N ASP A 545 -33.32 -4.11 1.76
CA ASP A 545 -34.02 -3.09 2.56
C ASP A 545 -33.72 -1.66 2.07
N THR A 546 -32.52 -1.41 1.56
CA THR A 546 -32.01 -0.07 1.25
C THR A 546 -32.16 0.29 -0.22
N ILE A 547 -31.96 -0.68 -1.13
CA ILE A 547 -31.85 -0.45 -2.58
C ILE A 547 -33.14 -0.87 -3.28
N LYS A 548 -33.82 0.11 -3.88
CA LYS A 548 -35.05 -0.14 -4.65
C LYS A 548 -34.74 -0.31 -6.14
N PRO A 549 -35.52 -1.11 -6.89
CA PRO A 549 -35.25 -1.39 -8.31
C PRO A 549 -35.22 -0.14 -9.21
N ASP A 550 -35.93 0.92 -8.85
CA ASP A 550 -36.05 2.18 -9.60
C ASP A 550 -35.02 3.25 -9.20
N MET A 551 -34.10 2.93 -8.28
CA MET A 551 -33.03 3.85 -7.89
C MET A 551 -31.99 4.02 -9.00
N SER A 552 -31.64 5.27 -9.30
CA SER A 552 -30.47 5.61 -10.12
C SER A 552 -29.17 5.22 -9.41
N ALA A 553 -28.06 5.15 -10.16
CA ALA A 553 -26.73 4.94 -9.56
C ALA A 553 -26.41 5.99 -8.48
N GLU A 554 -26.78 7.25 -8.72
CA GLU A 554 -26.64 8.35 -7.76
C GLU A 554 -27.45 8.16 -6.47
N GLN A 555 -28.68 7.64 -6.59
CA GLN A 555 -29.54 7.35 -5.43
C GLN A 555 -28.99 6.16 -4.63
N LYS A 556 -28.51 5.11 -5.31
CA LYS A 556 -27.86 3.95 -4.67
C LYS A 556 -26.58 4.37 -3.94
N TYR A 557 -25.72 5.14 -4.61
CA TYR A 557 -24.49 5.71 -4.07
C TYR A 557 -24.74 6.46 -2.74
N LYS A 558 -25.76 7.31 -2.72
CA LYS A 558 -26.15 8.03 -1.50
C LYS A 558 -26.77 7.12 -0.44
N ALA A 559 -27.67 6.20 -0.84
CA ALA A 559 -28.35 5.33 0.11
C ALA A 559 -27.39 4.40 0.87
N ILE A 560 -26.34 3.90 0.21
CA ILE A 560 -25.28 3.11 0.84
C ILE A 560 -24.49 3.97 1.84
N TYR A 561 -24.13 5.20 1.46
CA TYR A 561 -23.43 6.13 2.36
C TYR A 561 -24.26 6.43 3.62
N ASP A 562 -25.53 6.81 3.42
CA ASP A 562 -26.46 7.13 4.51
C ASP A 562 -26.65 5.93 5.45
N TYR A 563 -26.79 4.72 4.89
CA TYR A 563 -26.92 3.50 5.67
C TYR A 563 -25.72 3.29 6.61
N LEU A 564 -24.49 3.44 6.11
CA LEU A 564 -23.29 3.30 6.93
C LEU A 564 -23.25 4.39 8.01
N ASN A 565 -23.48 5.65 7.65
CA ASN A 565 -23.55 6.75 8.63
C ASN A 565 -24.53 6.44 9.78
N ASP A 566 -25.68 5.86 9.50
CA ASP A 566 -26.73 5.67 10.50
C ASP A 566 -26.59 4.38 11.33
N HIS A 567 -25.86 3.38 10.83
CA HIS A 567 -25.86 2.02 11.39
C HIS A 567 -24.48 1.52 11.84
N THR A 568 -23.41 2.29 11.68
CA THR A 568 -22.06 1.85 12.01
C THR A 568 -21.35 2.83 12.93
N LYS A 569 -20.40 2.32 13.73
CA LYS A 569 -19.58 3.12 14.64
C LYS A 569 -18.10 2.95 14.31
N TYR A 570 -17.33 4.01 14.48
CA TYR A 570 -15.88 3.92 14.39
C TYR A 570 -15.27 3.21 15.60
N ASP A 571 -14.31 2.31 15.38
CA ASP A 571 -13.58 1.62 16.44
C ASP A 571 -12.33 2.38 16.89
N ASN A 572 -12.49 3.31 17.81
CA ASN A 572 -11.36 4.07 18.37
C ASN A 572 -10.37 3.18 19.13
N ALA A 573 -10.81 2.06 19.71
CA ALA A 573 -9.91 1.19 20.46
C ALA A 573 -9.02 0.36 19.53
N ALA A 574 -9.56 -0.10 18.41
CA ALA A 574 -8.78 -0.74 17.35
C ALA A 574 -7.74 0.23 16.76
N LEU A 575 -8.11 1.50 16.64
CA LEU A 575 -7.22 2.55 16.16
C LEU A 575 -6.06 2.84 17.12
N GLU A 576 -6.37 3.07 18.40
CA GLU A 576 -5.36 3.26 19.46
C GLU A 576 -4.39 2.07 19.51
N ASN A 577 -4.90 0.85 19.29
CA ASN A 577 -4.09 -0.36 19.20
C ASN A 577 -3.16 -0.35 17.98
N ALA A 578 -3.68 0.00 16.81
CA ALA A 578 -2.88 0.08 15.59
C ALA A 578 -1.78 1.16 15.73
N GLU A 579 -2.12 2.35 16.24
CA GLU A 579 -1.17 3.43 16.49
C GLU A 579 -0.05 3.01 17.46
N ALA A 580 -0.41 2.35 18.56
CA ALA A 580 0.56 1.82 19.54
C ALA A 580 1.52 0.79 18.92
N ASN A 581 1.11 0.13 17.84
CA ASN A 581 1.91 -0.83 17.08
C ASN A 581 2.45 -0.25 15.76
N ASN A 582 2.43 1.07 15.57
CA ASN A 582 2.87 1.77 14.34
C ASN A 582 2.21 1.24 13.06
N PHE A 583 0.95 0.81 13.14
CA PHE A 583 0.20 0.20 12.05
C PHE A 583 0.93 -1.00 11.42
N ARG A 584 1.70 -1.76 12.23
CA ARG A 584 2.43 -2.97 11.80
C ARG A 584 1.85 -4.26 12.31
N LYS A 585 1.03 -4.18 13.35
CA LYS A 585 0.41 -5.34 13.99
C LYS A 585 -0.89 -4.91 14.63
N ILE A 586 -1.87 -5.79 14.55
CA ILE A 586 -3.16 -5.65 15.21
C ILE A 586 -3.26 -6.77 16.25
N ASP A 587 -3.71 -6.44 17.46
CA ASP A 587 -3.99 -7.48 18.44
C ASP A 587 -5.22 -8.30 18.00
N PRO A 588 -5.23 -9.63 18.18
CA PRO A 588 -6.33 -10.50 17.73
C PRO A 588 -7.74 -10.08 18.15
N ALA A 589 -7.87 -9.31 19.24
CA ALA A 589 -9.14 -8.77 19.71
C ALA A 589 -9.77 -7.75 18.75
N PHE A 590 -8.98 -7.13 17.88
CA PHE A 590 -9.39 -6.06 16.96
C PHE A 590 -9.44 -6.48 15.49
N ASN A 591 -9.01 -7.71 15.14
CA ASN A 591 -8.98 -8.22 13.76
C ASN A 591 -10.27 -7.94 12.98
N ASP A 592 -11.42 -8.23 13.58
CA ASP A 592 -12.72 -8.02 12.95
C ASP A 592 -12.97 -6.56 12.54
N SER A 593 -12.45 -5.59 13.30
CA SER A 593 -12.64 -4.16 13.03
C SER A 593 -11.97 -3.70 11.72
N PHE A 594 -11.01 -4.47 11.21
CA PHE A 594 -10.29 -4.21 9.96
C PHE A 594 -10.84 -5.01 8.77
N THR A 595 -11.80 -5.90 8.98
CA THR A 595 -12.41 -6.72 7.91
C THR A 595 -13.86 -6.32 7.65
N THR A 596 -14.40 -6.78 6.52
CA THR A 596 -15.81 -6.62 6.15
C THR A 596 -16.76 -7.10 7.27
N TYR A 597 -16.36 -8.11 8.04
CA TYR A 597 -17.16 -8.68 9.13
C TYR A 597 -17.43 -7.68 10.28
N GLY A 598 -16.47 -6.82 10.65
CA GLY A 598 -16.65 -5.85 11.72
C GLY A 598 -17.83 -4.92 11.48
N ILE A 599 -17.94 -4.36 10.28
CA ILE A 599 -19.07 -3.48 9.95
C ILE A 599 -20.33 -4.28 9.66
N MET A 600 -20.25 -5.35 8.86
CA MET A 600 -21.45 -6.08 8.45
C MET A 600 -22.15 -6.70 9.64
N VAL A 601 -21.43 -7.39 10.52
CA VAL A 601 -22.02 -8.16 11.61
C VAL A 601 -21.92 -7.43 12.95
N LYS A 602 -20.75 -6.88 13.30
CA LYS A 602 -20.55 -6.21 14.61
C LYS A 602 -20.96 -4.73 14.62
N LYS A 603 -21.23 -4.13 13.45
CA LYS A 603 -21.57 -2.70 13.28
C LYS A 603 -20.49 -1.73 13.80
N VAL A 604 -19.24 -2.19 13.84
CA VAL A 604 -18.09 -1.42 14.33
C VAL A 604 -16.84 -1.74 13.51
N GLY A 605 -16.06 -0.72 13.14
CA GLY A 605 -14.86 -0.93 12.35
C GLY A 605 -14.09 0.35 12.06
N VAL A 606 -13.04 0.23 11.26
CA VAL A 606 -12.15 1.32 10.81
C VAL A 606 -12.18 1.50 9.28
N CYS A 607 -11.43 2.46 8.74
CA CYS A 607 -11.52 2.87 7.34
C CYS A 607 -11.43 1.73 6.31
N ALA A 608 -10.55 0.74 6.53
CA ALA A 608 -10.45 -0.44 5.66
C ALA A 608 -11.78 -1.22 5.57
N SER A 609 -12.44 -1.46 6.71
CA SER A 609 -13.74 -2.13 6.74
C SER A 609 -14.86 -1.29 6.12
N TYR A 610 -14.85 0.04 6.31
CA TYR A 610 -15.83 0.96 5.71
C TYR A 610 -15.73 0.93 4.19
N ALA A 611 -14.50 1.00 3.66
CA ALA A 611 -14.24 0.95 2.22
C ALA A 611 -14.62 -0.39 1.61
N SER A 612 -14.29 -1.50 2.29
CA SER A 612 -14.65 -2.86 1.88
C SER A 612 -16.16 -3.10 1.86
N VAL A 613 -16.87 -2.66 2.91
CA VAL A 613 -18.35 -2.80 2.96
C VAL A 613 -19.04 -1.91 1.93
N TYR A 614 -18.57 -0.67 1.74
CA TYR A 614 -19.13 0.20 0.72
C TYR A 614 -18.97 -0.40 -0.68
N LYS A 615 -17.80 -1.00 -0.97
CA LYS A 615 -17.55 -1.79 -2.19
C LYS A 615 -18.52 -2.97 -2.31
N MET A 616 -18.64 -3.80 -1.28
CA MET A 616 -19.52 -4.97 -1.27
C MET A 616 -20.99 -4.61 -1.55
N LEU A 617 -21.52 -3.61 -0.84
CA LEU A 617 -22.89 -3.15 -1.02
C LEU A 617 -23.09 -2.51 -2.41
N SER A 618 -22.08 -1.82 -2.93
CA SER A 618 -22.12 -1.24 -4.30
C SER A 618 -22.17 -2.32 -5.36
N ASP A 619 -21.33 -3.36 -5.24
CA ASP A 619 -21.29 -4.48 -6.18
C ASP A 619 -22.64 -5.20 -6.25
N LEU A 620 -23.22 -5.51 -5.08
CA LEU A 620 -24.55 -6.11 -4.98
C LEU A 620 -25.66 -5.20 -5.52
N ALA A 621 -25.48 -3.88 -5.42
CA ALA A 621 -26.40 -2.89 -5.97
C ALA A 621 -26.20 -2.62 -7.48
N GLY A 622 -25.17 -3.21 -8.10
CA GLY A 622 -24.81 -3.00 -9.50
C GLY A 622 -24.21 -1.62 -9.79
N VAL A 623 -23.48 -1.05 -8.82
CA VAL A 623 -22.77 0.23 -8.94
C VAL A 623 -21.27 -0.04 -9.00
N GLU A 624 -20.62 0.36 -10.10
CA GLU A 624 -19.19 0.13 -10.31
C GLU A 624 -18.37 1.00 -9.33
N THR A 625 -17.71 0.32 -8.40
CA THR A 625 -16.96 0.92 -7.29
C THR A 625 -15.61 0.22 -7.17
N ILE A 626 -14.58 0.97 -6.76
CA ILE A 626 -13.27 0.43 -6.38
C ILE A 626 -12.90 0.87 -4.96
N VAL A 627 -12.12 0.06 -4.27
CA VAL A 627 -11.42 0.47 -3.04
C VAL A 627 -10.14 1.19 -3.43
N VAL A 628 -9.89 2.32 -2.80
CA VAL A 628 -8.66 3.12 -2.94
C VAL A 628 -7.93 3.10 -1.61
N THR A 629 -6.62 2.86 -1.66
CA THR A 629 -5.73 2.95 -0.50
C THR A 629 -4.78 4.13 -0.69
N GLY A 630 -4.26 4.66 0.41
CA GLY A 630 -3.42 5.83 0.37
C GLY A 630 -3.18 6.40 1.75
N ASP A 631 -3.16 7.71 1.82
CA ASP A 631 -2.83 8.48 3.00
C ASP A 631 -3.85 9.59 3.22
N MET A 632 -4.18 9.87 4.49
CA MET A 632 -4.89 11.08 4.91
C MET A 632 -4.12 11.77 6.03
N ASN A 633 -3.52 12.92 5.75
CA ASN A 633 -2.71 13.70 6.71
C ASN A 633 -1.47 12.98 7.28
N GLY A 634 -0.84 12.09 6.52
CA GLY A 634 0.33 11.32 6.95
C GLY A 634 0.00 10.02 7.70
N VAL A 635 -1.27 9.59 7.68
CA VAL A 635 -1.72 8.31 8.24
C VAL A 635 -2.34 7.43 7.14
N PRO A 636 -2.01 6.13 7.06
CA PRO A 636 -2.57 5.21 6.06
C PRO A 636 -4.10 5.15 6.10
N HIS A 637 -4.76 5.31 4.95
CA HIS A 637 -6.22 5.40 4.85
C HIS A 637 -6.76 4.60 3.66
N ALA A 638 -8.03 4.20 3.77
CA ALA A 638 -8.77 3.55 2.69
C ALA A 638 -10.17 4.17 2.52
N TRP A 639 -10.56 4.39 1.27
CA TRP A 639 -11.87 4.93 0.88
C TRP A 639 -12.29 4.34 -0.47
N ASN A 640 -13.28 4.91 -1.15
CA ASN A 640 -13.72 4.40 -2.45
C ASN A 640 -13.77 5.46 -3.54
N LYS A 641 -13.67 4.99 -4.79
CA LYS A 641 -14.11 5.74 -5.96
C LYS A 641 -15.25 4.99 -6.62
N VAL A 642 -16.22 5.73 -7.12
CA VAL A 642 -17.46 5.20 -7.69
C VAL A 642 -17.67 5.82 -9.06
N LYS A 643 -18.02 4.99 -10.04
CA LYS A 643 -18.31 5.44 -11.38
C LYS A 643 -19.79 5.75 -11.51
N LEU A 644 -20.08 7.03 -11.76
CA LEU A 644 -21.41 7.55 -12.00
C LEU A 644 -21.49 8.08 -13.44
N ASP A 645 -22.66 8.58 -13.84
CA ASP A 645 -22.91 9.01 -15.24
C ASP A 645 -21.93 10.11 -15.72
N ASN A 646 -21.41 10.94 -14.80
CA ASN A 646 -20.44 12.00 -15.09
C ASN A 646 -18.97 11.57 -14.92
N GLY A 647 -18.71 10.28 -14.65
CA GLY A 647 -17.37 9.72 -14.45
C GLY A 647 -17.12 9.24 -13.03
N TRP A 648 -15.85 9.01 -12.71
CA TRP A 648 -15.41 8.59 -11.38
C TRP A 648 -15.51 9.75 -10.38
N VAL A 649 -15.97 9.46 -9.17
CA VAL A 649 -16.01 10.40 -8.03
C VAL A 649 -15.53 9.70 -6.76
N HIS A 650 -15.00 10.48 -5.80
CA HIS A 650 -14.61 9.97 -4.49
C HIS A 650 -15.81 9.81 -3.55
N VAL A 651 -15.68 8.89 -2.59
CA VAL A 651 -16.53 8.78 -1.40
C VAL A 651 -15.71 8.25 -0.23
N ASP A 652 -15.83 8.90 0.92
CA ASP A 652 -15.32 8.40 2.20
C ASP A 652 -16.48 8.20 3.18
N SER A 653 -16.93 6.96 3.33
CA SER A 653 -17.99 6.58 4.26
C SER A 653 -17.54 6.52 5.73
N THR A 654 -16.23 6.59 5.99
CA THR A 654 -15.64 6.56 7.33
C THR A 654 -15.75 7.90 8.01
N ASN A 655 -15.32 8.97 7.33
CA ASN A 655 -15.29 10.34 7.85
C ASN A 655 -16.67 11.04 7.81
N ASN A 656 -17.73 10.28 8.08
CA ASN A 656 -19.11 10.72 8.04
C ASN A 656 -19.54 11.56 9.26
N ALA A 657 -20.82 11.96 9.31
CA ALA A 657 -21.33 12.87 10.34
C ALA A 657 -21.23 12.29 11.76
N THR A 658 -21.48 11.00 11.94
CA THR A 658 -21.48 10.36 13.26
C THR A 658 -20.07 10.11 13.79
N ASN A 659 -19.09 9.94 12.91
CA ASN A 659 -17.71 9.67 13.27
C ASN A 659 -16.88 10.95 13.41
N SER A 660 -16.96 11.86 12.42
CA SER A 660 -16.12 13.08 12.36
C SER A 660 -16.86 14.36 12.76
N GLY A 661 -18.20 14.32 12.84
CA GLY A 661 -19.03 15.53 12.96
C GLY A 661 -19.23 16.27 11.63
N ILE A 662 -18.67 15.76 10.52
CA ILE A 662 -18.74 16.37 9.18
C ILE A 662 -19.54 15.47 8.25
N PRO A 663 -20.78 15.88 7.88
CA PRO A 663 -21.59 15.11 6.97
C PRO A 663 -21.04 15.19 5.53
N TYR A 664 -21.00 14.07 4.81
CA TYR A 664 -20.63 14.01 3.39
C TYR A 664 -19.22 14.54 3.09
N LEU A 665 -18.27 14.34 4.00
CA LEU A 665 -16.86 14.57 3.71
C LEU A 665 -16.43 13.69 2.51
N LEU A 666 -15.75 14.32 1.55
CA LEU A 666 -15.27 13.68 0.32
C LEU A 666 -16.36 12.97 -0.50
N PHE A 667 -17.61 13.46 -0.47
CA PHE A 667 -18.75 12.88 -1.19
C PHE A 667 -19.00 13.61 -2.52
N TYR A 668 -19.01 12.88 -3.63
CA TYR A 668 -18.98 13.40 -5.02
C TYR A 668 -17.73 14.23 -5.37
N SER A 669 -16.64 14.07 -4.62
CA SER A 669 -15.45 14.91 -4.78
C SER A 669 -14.57 14.47 -5.95
N SER A 670 -13.84 15.43 -6.53
CA SER A 670 -12.79 15.21 -7.55
C SER A 670 -11.43 14.89 -6.93
N ASP A 671 -10.46 14.46 -7.75
CA ASP A 671 -9.07 14.26 -7.33
C ASP A 671 -8.49 15.56 -6.75
N GLU A 672 -8.73 16.71 -7.38
CA GLU A 672 -8.29 18.04 -6.90
C GLU A 672 -8.86 18.37 -5.51
N ILE A 673 -10.13 18.05 -5.28
CA ILE A 673 -10.76 18.27 -3.97
C ILE A 673 -10.15 17.29 -2.94
N ALA A 674 -9.95 16.03 -3.29
CA ALA A 674 -9.34 15.03 -2.42
C ALA A 674 -7.93 15.48 -1.98
N GLU A 675 -7.10 15.91 -2.92
CA GLU A 675 -5.76 16.47 -2.67
C GLU A 675 -5.84 17.70 -1.75
N SER A 676 -6.80 18.61 -1.98
CA SER A 676 -6.99 19.78 -1.11
C SER A 676 -7.32 19.41 0.34
N LEU A 677 -7.90 18.22 0.56
CA LEU A 677 -8.26 17.67 1.86
C LEU A 677 -7.15 16.79 2.45
N ASN A 678 -5.96 16.77 1.82
CA ASN A 678 -4.80 15.93 2.14
C ASN A 678 -5.03 14.42 1.97
N PHE A 679 -5.92 14.01 1.05
CA PHE A 679 -6.00 12.63 0.60
C PHE A 679 -5.00 12.41 -0.52
N THR A 680 -4.04 11.50 -0.31
CA THR A 680 -3.07 11.10 -1.33
C THR A 680 -3.33 9.66 -1.70
N MET A 681 -3.61 9.38 -2.98
CA MET A 681 -3.79 8.01 -3.47
C MET A 681 -2.45 7.29 -3.53
N SER A 682 -2.38 6.08 -2.97
CA SER A 682 -1.28 5.15 -3.25
C SER A 682 -1.39 4.63 -4.68
N LYS A 683 -0.29 4.12 -5.22
CA LYS A 683 -0.32 3.35 -6.46
C LYS A 683 -0.62 1.86 -6.25
N GLU A 684 -0.59 1.42 -5.00
CA GLU A 684 -0.62 0.01 -4.60
C GLU A 684 -2.03 -0.62 -4.65
N PHE A 685 -3.13 0.15 -4.74
CA PHE A 685 -4.47 -0.47 -4.70
C PHE A 685 -4.92 -1.12 -6.03
N TRP A 686 -4.15 -0.93 -7.11
CA TRP A 686 -4.46 -1.36 -8.46
C TRP A 686 -3.19 -1.45 -9.31
N LYS A 687 -3.20 -2.20 -10.42
CA LYS A 687 -2.15 -2.14 -11.45
C LYS A 687 -1.81 -0.71 -11.88
N ASP A 688 -0.53 -0.38 -11.81
CA ASP A 688 0.05 0.94 -12.11
C ASP A 688 -0.43 1.55 -13.44
N GLU A 689 -0.46 0.75 -14.51
CA GLU A 689 -0.81 1.19 -15.86
C GLU A 689 -2.30 1.54 -16.02
N GLU A 690 -3.15 1.05 -15.12
CA GLU A 690 -4.59 1.20 -15.18
C GLU A 690 -5.12 2.31 -14.26
N LEU A 691 -4.29 2.84 -13.35
CA LEU A 691 -4.68 3.92 -12.42
C LEU A 691 -5.27 5.15 -13.15
N SER A 692 -4.78 5.44 -14.36
CA SER A 692 -5.27 6.54 -15.20
C SER A 692 -6.73 6.39 -15.63
N LYS A 693 -7.31 5.17 -15.56
CA LYS A 693 -8.72 4.90 -15.87
C LYS A 693 -9.67 5.46 -14.81
N PHE A 694 -9.16 5.74 -13.60
CA PHE A 694 -9.97 6.14 -12.45
C PHE A 694 -9.94 7.65 -12.18
N ILE A 695 -9.35 8.47 -13.05
CA ILE A 695 -9.21 9.92 -12.82
C ILE A 695 -10.58 10.58 -12.60
N SER A 696 -10.69 11.36 -11.51
CA SER A 696 -11.89 12.11 -11.14
C SER A 696 -11.66 13.61 -11.35
N LYS A 697 -12.28 14.17 -12.40
CA LYS A 697 -12.05 15.58 -12.82
C LYS A 697 -13.16 16.54 -12.41
N ASP A 698 -14.40 16.06 -12.25
CA ASP A 698 -15.57 16.89 -12.04
C ASP A 698 -15.90 17.05 -10.56
N GLY A 699 -15.47 18.16 -9.96
CA GLY A 699 -15.80 18.51 -8.58
C GLY A 699 -17.12 19.29 -8.43
N SER A 700 -17.89 19.49 -9.51
CA SER A 700 -19.09 20.37 -9.46
C SER A 700 -20.25 19.77 -8.66
N LYS A 701 -20.30 18.44 -8.54
CA LYS A 701 -21.32 17.71 -7.77
C LYS A 701 -20.91 17.44 -6.32
N ASP A 702 -19.70 17.81 -5.93
CA ASP A 702 -19.26 17.71 -4.54
C ASP A 702 -20.34 18.27 -3.59
N TYR A 703 -20.60 17.57 -2.48
CA TYR A 703 -21.71 17.92 -1.60
C TYR A 703 -21.68 19.38 -1.14
N TYR A 704 -20.51 19.92 -0.79
CA TYR A 704 -20.37 21.27 -0.28
C TYR A 704 -20.47 22.31 -1.39
N VAL A 705 -19.99 21.98 -2.60
CA VAL A 705 -20.15 22.83 -3.79
C VAL A 705 -21.63 22.90 -4.18
N ALA A 706 -22.27 21.75 -4.36
CA ALA A 706 -23.64 21.64 -4.86
C ALA A 706 -24.68 22.27 -3.91
N ASN A 707 -24.41 22.27 -2.61
CA ASN A 707 -25.30 22.86 -1.59
C ASN A 707 -24.97 24.32 -1.23
N GLY A 708 -23.97 24.93 -1.88
CA GLY A 708 -23.55 26.30 -1.56
C GLY A 708 -23.01 26.44 -0.14
N LEU A 709 -22.30 25.41 0.33
CA LEU A 709 -21.64 25.32 1.63
C LEU A 709 -20.11 25.44 1.51
N GLU A 710 -19.62 25.93 0.37
CA GLU A 710 -18.22 26.28 0.14
C GLU A 710 -18.02 27.80 0.25
N ALA A 711 -16.93 28.22 0.89
CA ALA A 711 -16.49 29.61 0.96
C ALA A 711 -15.04 29.74 0.49
N LYS A 712 -14.77 30.71 -0.40
CA LYS A 712 -13.43 31.01 -0.96
C LYS A 712 -12.85 32.32 -0.41
N SER A 713 -13.60 33.02 0.43
CA SER A 713 -13.15 34.20 1.17
C SER A 713 -13.82 34.27 2.54
N SER A 714 -13.26 35.08 3.45
CA SER A 714 -13.88 35.35 4.76
C SER A 714 -15.29 35.94 4.63
N SER A 715 -15.49 36.86 3.68
CA SER A 715 -16.81 37.45 3.41
C SER A 715 -17.84 36.41 2.91
N GLU A 716 -17.43 35.49 2.05
CA GLU A 716 -18.28 34.37 1.64
C GLU A 716 -18.61 33.44 2.82
N PHE A 717 -17.62 33.15 3.68
CA PHE A 717 -17.83 32.36 4.89
C PHE A 717 -18.89 33.01 5.80
N GLY A 718 -18.76 34.30 6.10
CA GLY A 718 -19.73 35.04 6.92
C GLY A 718 -21.13 35.05 6.31
N SER A 719 -21.21 35.23 4.99
CA SER A 719 -22.48 35.22 4.25
C SER A 719 -23.17 33.85 4.27
N THR A 720 -22.40 32.79 4.03
CA THR A 720 -22.88 31.40 4.06
C THR A 720 -23.32 31.00 5.46
N LEU A 721 -22.52 31.35 6.49
CA LEU A 721 -22.87 31.11 7.89
C LEU A 721 -24.18 31.81 8.26
N SER A 722 -24.29 33.11 7.95
CA SER A 722 -25.52 33.89 8.20
C SER A 722 -26.75 33.24 7.56
N LYS A 723 -26.63 32.78 6.30
CA LYS A 723 -27.71 32.08 5.59
C LYS A 723 -28.11 30.78 6.31
N GLN A 724 -27.15 29.95 6.75
CA GLN A 724 -27.43 28.70 7.46
C GLN A 724 -28.05 28.92 8.84
N VAL A 725 -27.65 29.98 9.53
CA VAL A 725 -28.27 30.37 10.80
C VAL A 725 -29.73 30.78 10.59
N GLN A 726 -30.02 31.51 9.51
CA GLN A 726 -31.39 31.93 9.17
C GLN A 726 -32.30 30.75 8.78
N THR A 727 -31.74 29.65 8.24
CA THR A 727 -32.51 28.42 7.99
C THR A 727 -32.78 27.60 9.26
N GLY A 728 -32.27 28.04 10.42
CA GLY A 728 -32.49 27.38 11.71
C GLY A 728 -31.48 26.29 12.04
N SER A 729 -30.43 26.12 11.24
CA SER A 729 -29.38 25.11 11.46
C SER A 729 -28.61 25.44 12.75
N THR A 730 -28.40 24.44 13.61
CA THR A 730 -27.63 24.56 14.87
C THR A 730 -26.27 23.86 14.81
N HIS A 731 -26.06 23.01 13.80
CA HIS A 731 -24.78 22.41 13.47
C HIS A 731 -24.48 22.75 12.01
N ILE A 732 -23.56 23.68 11.80
CA ILE A 732 -23.29 24.26 10.49
C ILE A 732 -21.88 23.88 10.09
N VAL A 733 -21.73 23.29 8.91
CA VAL A 733 -20.42 22.93 8.35
C VAL A 733 -20.22 23.65 7.04
N ILE A 734 -19.10 24.37 6.91
CA ILE A 734 -18.73 25.13 5.72
C ILE A 734 -17.34 24.68 5.30
N ARG A 735 -17.16 24.28 4.03
CA ARG A 735 -15.86 23.97 3.47
C ARG A 735 -15.17 25.25 3.00
N LEU A 736 -13.87 25.35 3.24
CA LEU A 736 -13.03 26.42 2.71
C LEU A 736 -12.43 25.95 1.38
N GLY A 737 -12.83 26.60 0.28
CA GLY A 737 -12.28 26.36 -1.07
C GLY A 737 -10.99 27.15 -1.35
N ALA A 738 -10.50 27.91 -0.37
CA ALA A 738 -9.24 28.63 -0.41
C ALA A 738 -8.70 28.80 1.02
N LYS A 739 -7.39 29.05 1.17
CA LYS A 739 -6.79 29.39 2.46
C LYS A 739 -7.35 30.73 2.96
N ILE A 740 -8.00 30.71 4.12
CA ILE A 740 -8.57 31.91 4.77
C ILE A 740 -8.02 31.96 6.20
N ASP A 741 -7.58 33.14 6.63
CA ASP A 741 -7.03 33.34 7.96
C ASP A 741 -8.09 33.09 9.04
N ARG A 742 -7.68 32.37 10.10
CA ARG A 742 -8.56 32.02 11.21
C ARG A 742 -9.12 33.26 11.91
N SER A 743 -8.34 34.34 12.02
CA SER A 743 -8.80 35.61 12.59
C SER A 743 -10.03 36.13 11.87
N ASP A 744 -10.02 36.05 10.55
CA ASP A 744 -11.07 36.59 9.69
C ASP A 744 -12.31 35.71 9.77
N LEU A 745 -12.13 34.38 9.79
CA LEU A 745 -13.23 33.44 10.02
C LEU A 745 -13.90 33.68 11.37
N VAL A 746 -13.11 33.88 12.43
CA VAL A 746 -13.63 34.17 13.77
C VAL A 746 -14.32 35.52 13.82
N GLU A 747 -13.79 36.54 13.14
CA GLU A 747 -14.42 37.85 13.06
C GLU A 747 -15.80 37.77 12.38
N GLU A 748 -15.87 37.10 11.23
CA GLU A 748 -17.12 36.90 10.49
C GLU A 748 -18.12 36.03 11.28
N ALA A 749 -17.66 34.96 11.93
CA ALA A 749 -18.49 34.17 12.82
C ALA A 749 -19.06 35.01 13.98
N ARG A 750 -18.24 35.83 14.63
CA ARG A 750 -18.69 36.73 15.71
C ARG A 750 -19.73 37.73 15.22
N LYS A 751 -19.57 38.31 14.02
CA LYS A 751 -20.57 39.21 13.42
C LYS A 751 -21.92 38.50 13.32
N VAL A 752 -21.97 37.28 12.80
CA VAL A 752 -23.20 36.49 12.67
C VAL A 752 -23.78 36.11 14.05
N ILE A 753 -22.95 35.57 14.94
CA ILE A 753 -23.38 35.08 16.26
C ILE A 753 -23.89 36.23 17.15
N SER A 754 -23.30 37.42 17.08
CA SER A 754 -23.73 38.58 17.86
C SER A 754 -25.18 39.01 17.60
N GLY A 755 -25.73 38.63 16.44
CA GLY A 755 -27.13 38.86 16.07
C GLY A 755 -28.12 37.85 16.65
N LEU A 756 -27.67 36.81 17.37
CA LEU A 756 -28.52 35.73 17.87
C LEU A 756 -29.01 35.93 19.30
N PRO A 757 -30.06 35.21 19.75
CA PRO A 757 -30.45 35.16 21.15
C PRO A 757 -29.30 34.78 22.08
N LYS A 758 -29.29 35.34 23.29
CA LYS A 758 -28.18 35.21 24.25
C LYS A 758 -27.85 33.76 24.61
N ASP A 759 -28.86 32.90 24.71
CA ASP A 759 -28.72 31.48 25.00
C ASP A 759 -28.00 30.70 23.88
N LYS A 760 -28.12 31.13 22.61
CA LYS A 760 -27.35 30.58 21.48
C LYS A 760 -25.92 31.15 21.45
N GLN A 761 -25.74 32.42 21.78
CA GLN A 761 -24.41 33.01 21.88
C GLN A 761 -23.54 32.31 22.93
N GLU A 762 -24.12 31.98 24.09
CA GLU A 762 -23.42 31.31 25.19
C GLU A 762 -23.06 29.85 24.87
N LYS A 763 -23.74 29.22 23.90
CA LYS A 763 -23.49 27.85 23.45
C LYS A 763 -22.69 27.76 22.16
N ALA A 764 -22.44 28.90 21.52
CA ALA A 764 -21.79 28.94 20.23
C ALA A 764 -20.37 28.37 20.32
N SER A 765 -20.05 27.44 19.42
CA SER A 765 -18.72 26.84 19.32
C SER A 765 -18.26 26.88 17.87
N MET A 766 -16.95 26.92 17.67
CA MET A 766 -16.34 26.88 16.35
C MET A 766 -15.10 26.01 16.40
N GLY A 767 -15.04 25.03 15.51
CA GLY A 767 -13.91 24.13 15.33
C GLY A 767 -13.62 23.91 13.83
N SER A 768 -12.60 23.14 13.53
CA SER A 768 -12.31 22.72 12.17
C SER A 768 -11.67 21.34 12.09
N LEU A 769 -11.90 20.66 10.96
CA LEU A 769 -11.21 19.43 10.56
C LEU A 769 -10.85 19.56 9.08
N SER A 770 -9.57 19.37 8.73
CA SER A 770 -9.04 19.72 7.40
C SER A 770 -9.51 21.12 6.96
N ASN A 771 -10.13 21.24 5.78
CA ASN A 771 -10.66 22.49 5.24
C ASN A 771 -12.11 22.76 5.64
N TYR A 772 -12.67 22.04 6.61
CA TYR A 772 -14.05 22.24 7.06
C TYR A 772 -14.09 23.01 8.36
N VAL A 773 -14.93 24.05 8.41
CA VAL A 773 -15.25 24.80 9.62
C VAL A 773 -16.60 24.36 10.12
N VAL A 774 -16.65 23.96 11.40
CA VAL A 774 -17.87 23.53 12.09
C VAL A 774 -18.26 24.63 13.07
N VAL A 775 -19.49 25.12 12.98
CA VAL A 775 -20.08 26.09 13.91
C VAL A 775 -21.30 25.46 14.58
N GLY A 776 -21.23 25.30 15.90
CA GLY A 776 -22.35 24.89 16.74
C GLY A 776 -23.05 26.10 17.37
N LEU A 777 -24.37 26.05 17.56
CA LEU A 777 -25.20 27.13 18.12
C LEU A 777 -26.22 26.66 19.17
#